data_AF-U9SFR2-F1
#
_entry.id   AF-U9SFR2-F1
#
_cell.length_a   1.000
_cell.length_b   1.000
_cell.length_c   1.000
_cell.angle_alpha   90.00
_cell.angle_beta   90.00
_cell.angle_gamma   90.00
#
_symmetry.space_group_name_H-M   'P 1'
#
loop_
_entity.id
_entity.type
_entity.pdbx_description
1 polymer ?
#
loop_
_entity_poly.entity_id
_entity_poly.type
_entity_poly.pdbx_seq_one_letter_code
_entity_poly.pdbx_strand_id
1 'polypeptide(L)'
;MEKIENVIEKQTPVMINELNVDEPISTKSFGVRLMKSALSAIKERDLGSVKRQIKLEENALLAATERWKHGNERKDKFVNLQKNVLKKSMWSWHEKLVPLIQEELKRCKNKDTLLTDRERASYGPFLQLLSAEKLSAITILELLRQNGGGGIGEGVKTTRAVLSIGKSVENEYNSEQLKKRRNRFAFNKDLSVHELFASGKLFNMTIRRAAAKFESKDMQTSWNPEWPIAVRAKVGSILASMLLECATIPTTTINEEKNEKISMEAPAFYHSYIQHKGKRTGIIKFNPQLIQYLSKEPVRDSIHPQMLPMLVHPRPWLTYNSGGYLTSPTYAMRSRDCPEQLAYLQKASEEGHLDRVFAGLDVLGSTCWTINKKIYKVVLEAWNKGEALGNIPPAEIDLKMPDKPENFETEMSVKVKWFKDCKDIARKICNNHSERCTANYKVDIAGAFLNENMYFPHSLDFRGRAYPIPPLFNHLGNDLCRGLLLFKDSKPLRKNGLTWLKIQIANLAGNDKVSFEDRIKFTEDHLEDIKDSAKNPLDGRGWWIKAEDPWQCLAACFELQDALESPDPEKYLSQIPIHQDGTCNGLQHYAALGGDLEGAKQVDLYPSDKPSDIYTSVAARVNEMIAKDLAAYSEPLESLEDKKQNNLYPFNIYSDMDAKINVKDLALILHGKISRKIVKQPVMTSVYGVTFIGARLQIESRLKERQDIPQEKIRDLSLYITRLVFECLGEMFYGARAIQDWLVECAKRISKSVPAEVVLDQNSSEYRDDENFINHNLESLQYNENGNKKNTINDSEKELCESKRNNHDNLINKKRPIAKIPPSKPGQNQMTTVVWTTPLDLPIVQPYRKLSKRAVKTNLQTINISDPNHPSPVDSTKQRQAFPPNFIHSLDATHMLMTALACNEKNLTFASVHDSFWTHACDVDVMNKIIRDQFIQLHEQPIMENLRNEFIERYKGYIIPVKILREDLEKLKLQKMEETEKNSITITDNGYEPTLSLDDLYKIIPNSQKNKDSKLREFTNTLSANNAIDLDNEVAKSLTDITNINNISDDLFDEDHDIDEEAETNKKKKKYIHIWVDLTFPKLPEKGEFKLSSIMESQYFFD
;
A
#
# COMPACT_ATOMS: atom_id res chain seq x y z
N MET A 1 -25.68 13.13 -40.37
CA MET A 1 -25.52 13.86 -39.10
C MET A 1 -26.89 14.20 -38.50
N GLU A 2 -27.80 14.91 -39.18
CA GLU A 2 -29.18 15.17 -38.67
C GLU A 2 -30.05 13.93 -38.42
N LYS A 3 -29.82 12.82 -39.15
CA LYS A 3 -30.51 11.53 -38.88
C LYS A 3 -29.99 10.79 -37.64
N ILE A 4 -28.81 11.16 -37.12
CA ILE A 4 -28.23 10.57 -35.91
C ILE A 4 -28.62 11.42 -34.69
N GLU A 5 -28.73 12.75 -34.83
CA GLU A 5 -29.24 13.63 -33.76
C GLU A 5 -30.72 13.36 -33.44
N ASN A 6 -31.56 13.04 -34.43
CA ASN A 6 -32.94 12.63 -34.17
C ASN A 6 -33.08 11.25 -33.49
N VAL A 7 -32.03 10.44 -33.44
CA VAL A 7 -31.99 9.17 -32.70
C VAL A 7 -31.41 9.38 -31.30
N ILE A 8 -30.49 10.33 -31.12
CA ILE A 8 -29.86 10.66 -29.83
C ILE A 8 -30.76 11.55 -28.96
N GLU A 9 -31.57 12.46 -29.54
CA GLU A 9 -32.52 13.28 -28.76
C GLU A 9 -33.87 12.59 -28.48
N LYS A 10 -34.24 11.55 -29.25
CA LYS A 10 -35.47 10.77 -29.02
C LYS A 10 -35.28 9.47 -28.24
N GLN A 11 -34.07 9.17 -27.78
CA GLN A 11 -33.81 8.13 -26.79
C GLN A 11 -33.44 8.74 -25.43
N THR A 12 -34.31 9.59 -24.93
CA THR A 12 -34.39 9.97 -23.50
C THR A 12 -35.12 8.86 -22.71
N PRO A 13 -34.88 8.75 -21.38
CA PRO A 13 -34.47 7.50 -20.73
C PRO A 13 -35.63 6.55 -20.39
N VAL A 14 -35.58 5.31 -20.85
CA VAL A 14 -36.49 4.26 -20.33
C VAL A 14 -36.07 3.79 -18.93
N MET A 15 -34.83 4.04 -18.51
CA MET A 15 -34.19 3.30 -17.39
C MET A 15 -34.26 3.98 -16.01
N ILE A 16 -34.45 5.30 -15.95
CA ILE A 16 -34.66 6.05 -14.69
C ILE A 16 -36.17 6.30 -14.47
N ASN A 17 -36.94 6.33 -15.56
CA ASN A 17 -38.41 6.43 -15.53
C ASN A 17 -39.08 5.21 -14.86
N GLU A 18 -38.44 4.04 -14.78
CA GLU A 18 -38.98 2.87 -14.06
C GLU A 18 -39.01 3.05 -12.53
N LEU A 19 -38.13 3.89 -11.95
CA LEU A 19 -38.09 4.14 -10.50
C LEU A 19 -38.86 5.41 -10.08
N ASN A 20 -39.35 6.21 -11.04
CA ASN A 20 -39.92 7.55 -10.80
C ASN A 20 -39.00 8.45 -9.94
N VAL A 21 -37.70 8.52 -10.27
CA VAL A 21 -36.74 9.39 -9.55
C VAL A 21 -35.99 10.26 -10.55
N ASP A 22 -35.69 11.49 -10.18
CA ASP A 22 -34.91 12.42 -11.02
C ASP A 22 -33.46 11.95 -11.20
N GLU A 23 -32.82 12.33 -12.31
CA GLU A 23 -31.39 12.04 -12.51
C GLU A 23 -30.52 12.61 -11.37
N PRO A 24 -29.40 11.94 -10.99
CA PRO A 24 -28.51 12.46 -9.97
C PRO A 24 -28.01 13.84 -10.36
N ILE A 25 -28.17 14.81 -9.44
CA ILE A 25 -27.64 16.16 -9.60
C ILE A 25 -26.13 16.03 -9.68
N SER A 26 -25.63 16.01 -10.91
CA SER A 26 -24.22 15.84 -11.18
C SER A 26 -23.48 17.00 -10.52
N THR A 27 -22.45 16.69 -9.73
CA THR A 27 -21.41 17.69 -9.50
C THR A 27 -20.94 18.15 -10.87
N LYS A 28 -20.74 19.45 -11.01
CA LYS A 28 -20.31 20.05 -12.27
C LYS A 28 -18.83 19.71 -12.58
N SER A 29 -18.21 18.77 -11.87
CA SER A 29 -16.81 18.42 -12.06
C SER A 29 -16.55 17.80 -13.43
N PHE A 30 -15.37 18.08 -13.98
CA PHE A 30 -14.96 17.59 -15.29
C PHE A 30 -14.83 16.06 -15.32
N GLY A 31 -14.26 15.46 -14.28
CA GLY A 31 -14.02 14.02 -14.26
C GLY A 31 -15.30 13.18 -14.20
N VAL A 32 -16.32 13.63 -13.45
CA VAL A 32 -17.66 13.00 -13.41
C VAL A 32 -18.29 13.00 -14.79
N ARG A 33 -18.18 14.11 -15.51
CA ARG A 33 -18.66 14.19 -16.89
C ARG A 33 -17.92 13.19 -17.79
N LEU A 34 -16.59 13.09 -17.69
CA LEU A 34 -15.79 12.12 -18.45
C LEU A 34 -16.23 10.68 -18.18
N MET A 35 -16.46 10.35 -16.90
CA MET A 35 -17.02 9.06 -16.49
C MET A 35 -18.35 8.77 -17.18
N LYS A 36 -19.32 9.70 -17.13
CA LYS A 36 -20.63 9.52 -17.78
C LYS A 36 -20.51 9.22 -19.27
N SER A 37 -19.49 9.76 -19.93
CA SER A 37 -19.21 9.48 -21.34
C SER A 37 -18.70 8.06 -21.56
N ALA A 38 -17.83 7.54 -20.68
CA ALA A 38 -17.40 6.15 -20.76
C ALA A 38 -18.56 5.19 -20.47
N LEU A 39 -19.42 5.54 -19.50
CA LEU A 39 -20.62 4.79 -19.14
C LEU A 39 -21.71 4.80 -20.23
N SER A 40 -21.61 5.67 -21.26
CA SER A 40 -22.59 5.65 -22.36
C SER A 40 -22.56 4.34 -23.14
N ALA A 41 -21.40 3.67 -23.21
CA ALA A 41 -21.25 2.36 -23.85
C ALA A 41 -22.16 1.29 -23.25
N ILE A 42 -22.47 1.39 -21.95
CA ILE A 42 -23.37 0.46 -21.25
C ILE A 42 -24.81 0.61 -21.76
N LYS A 43 -25.19 1.83 -22.18
CA LYS A 43 -26.55 2.18 -22.61
C LYS A 43 -26.90 1.64 -24.01
N GLU A 44 -25.93 1.22 -24.81
CA GLU A 44 -26.12 0.73 -26.19
C GLU A 44 -26.56 -0.76 -26.24
N ARG A 45 -27.76 -1.05 -25.72
CA ARG A 45 -28.28 -2.43 -25.55
C ARG A 45 -28.46 -3.24 -26.84
N ASP A 46 -28.49 -2.59 -28.00
CA ASP A 46 -28.53 -3.27 -29.30
C ASP A 46 -27.27 -4.12 -29.55
N LEU A 47 -26.17 -3.83 -28.84
CA LEU A 47 -24.95 -4.61 -28.85
C LEU A 47 -24.98 -5.68 -27.74
N GLY A 48 -24.60 -6.92 -28.07
CA GLY A 48 -24.43 -7.98 -27.06
C GLY A 48 -23.44 -7.60 -25.96
N SER A 49 -23.62 -8.13 -24.74
CA SER A 49 -22.88 -7.72 -23.53
C SER A 49 -21.35 -7.77 -23.68
N VAL A 50 -20.81 -8.74 -24.43
CA VAL A 50 -19.36 -8.81 -24.71
C VAL A 50 -18.88 -7.63 -25.56
N LYS A 51 -19.63 -7.23 -26.59
CA LYS A 51 -19.28 -6.06 -27.42
C LYS A 51 -19.39 -4.75 -26.64
N ARG A 52 -20.41 -4.63 -25.77
CA ARG A 52 -20.54 -3.49 -24.85
C ARG A 52 -19.35 -3.42 -23.88
N GLN A 53 -18.91 -4.56 -23.34
CA GLN A 53 -17.73 -4.63 -22.48
C GLN A 53 -16.45 -4.16 -23.20
N ILE A 54 -16.23 -4.61 -24.43
CA ILE A 54 -15.06 -4.18 -25.23
C ILE A 54 -15.10 -2.67 -25.44
N LYS A 55 -16.26 -2.12 -25.81
CA LYS A 55 -16.44 -0.68 -26.01
C LYS A 55 -16.21 0.12 -24.71
N LEU A 56 -16.60 -0.44 -23.56
CA LEU A 56 -16.32 0.13 -22.24
C LEU A 56 -14.81 0.22 -21.95
N GLU A 57 -14.05 -0.82 -22.33
CA GLU A 57 -12.58 -0.83 -22.18
C GLU A 57 -11.86 0.05 -23.23
N GLU A 58 -12.45 0.27 -24.41
CA GLU A 58 -11.83 1.01 -25.51
C GLU A 58 -12.08 2.53 -25.49
N ASN A 59 -13.24 3.00 -25.03
CA ASN A 59 -13.73 4.36 -25.27
C ASN A 59 -13.13 5.47 -24.38
N ALA A 60 -12.16 5.16 -23.52
CA ALA A 60 -11.62 6.07 -22.51
C ALA A 60 -11.04 7.40 -23.02
N LEU A 61 -10.04 7.32 -23.90
CA LEU A 61 -9.24 8.47 -24.35
C LEU A 61 -9.93 9.23 -25.49
N LEU A 62 -10.56 8.52 -26.41
CA LEU A 62 -11.28 9.10 -27.55
C LEU A 62 -12.51 9.89 -27.10
N ALA A 63 -13.25 9.38 -26.11
CA ALA A 63 -14.39 10.11 -25.53
C ALA A 63 -13.96 11.41 -24.83
N ALA A 64 -12.75 11.47 -24.26
CA ALA A 64 -12.21 12.69 -23.66
C ALA A 64 -11.97 13.77 -24.72
N THR A 65 -11.31 13.41 -25.83
CA THR A 65 -10.99 14.33 -26.93
C THR A 65 -12.22 14.80 -27.70
N GLU A 66 -13.17 13.91 -28.00
CA GLU A 66 -14.41 14.27 -28.69
C GLU A 66 -15.26 15.27 -27.89
N ARG A 67 -15.21 15.17 -26.55
CA ARG A 67 -15.97 16.08 -25.69
C ARG A 67 -15.34 17.47 -25.57
N TRP A 68 -14.01 17.58 -25.57
CA TRP A 68 -13.34 18.87 -25.63
C TRP A 68 -13.75 19.62 -26.89
N LYS A 69 -13.77 18.91 -28.02
CA LYS A 69 -14.22 19.40 -29.32
C LYS A 69 -15.68 19.87 -29.27
N HIS A 70 -16.60 19.02 -28.83
CA HIS A 70 -18.03 19.38 -28.73
C HIS A 70 -18.30 20.53 -27.75
N GLY A 71 -17.53 20.62 -26.65
CA GLY A 71 -17.60 21.74 -25.70
C GLY A 71 -17.15 23.08 -26.30
N ASN A 72 -16.32 23.04 -27.34
CA ASN A 72 -15.92 24.21 -28.11
C ASN A 72 -16.96 24.56 -29.20
N GLU A 73 -17.58 23.55 -29.82
CA GLU A 73 -18.54 23.72 -30.92
C GLU A 73 -19.93 24.23 -30.47
N ARG A 74 -20.38 23.91 -29.25
CA ARG A 74 -21.65 24.43 -28.70
C ARG A 74 -21.54 25.94 -28.43
N LYS A 75 -21.93 26.74 -29.43
CA LYS A 75 -22.27 28.17 -29.29
C LYS A 75 -23.61 28.32 -28.57
N ASP A 76 -23.68 28.00 -27.28
CA ASP A 76 -24.90 28.29 -26.52
C ASP A 76 -25.10 29.82 -26.48
N LYS A 77 -26.15 30.25 -27.18
CA LYS A 77 -26.66 31.62 -27.17
C LYS A 77 -27.06 31.96 -25.73
N PHE A 78 -26.28 32.86 -25.12
CA PHE A 78 -26.52 33.55 -23.87
C PHE A 78 -26.62 32.68 -22.58
N VAL A 79 -25.98 33.16 -21.52
CA VAL A 79 -26.20 32.87 -20.07
C VAL A 79 -25.16 32.05 -19.26
N ASN A 80 -24.10 31.41 -19.80
CA ASN A 80 -23.02 30.89 -18.89
C ASN A 80 -21.60 30.81 -19.50
N LEU A 81 -20.97 31.98 -19.75
CA LEU A 81 -19.59 32.07 -20.26
C LEU A 81 -18.51 31.51 -19.31
N GLN A 82 -18.70 31.56 -17.99
CA GLN A 82 -17.70 31.10 -17.01
C GLN A 82 -17.64 29.56 -16.87
N LYS A 83 -18.72 28.82 -17.16
CA LYS A 83 -18.82 27.36 -16.91
C LYS A 83 -18.15 26.47 -17.96
N ASN A 84 -17.73 27.03 -19.10
CA ASN A 84 -17.09 26.29 -20.20
C ASN A 84 -15.64 26.71 -20.48
N VAL A 85 -15.04 27.56 -19.63
CA VAL A 85 -13.69 28.10 -19.84
C VAL A 85 -12.64 26.99 -19.84
N LEU A 86 -12.66 26.09 -18.84
CA LEU A 86 -11.67 25.01 -18.75
C LEU A 86 -11.68 24.08 -19.97
N LYS A 87 -12.86 23.70 -20.49
CA LYS A 87 -12.96 22.83 -21.68
C LYS A 87 -12.46 23.52 -22.94
N LYS A 88 -12.82 24.79 -23.12
CA LYS A 88 -12.33 25.61 -24.23
C LYS A 88 -10.82 25.79 -24.15
N SER A 89 -10.28 26.03 -22.96
CA SER A 89 -8.84 26.06 -22.72
C SER A 89 -8.19 24.72 -23.05
N MET A 90 -8.70 23.59 -22.55
CA MET A 90 -8.16 22.26 -22.85
C MET A 90 -8.20 21.91 -24.35
N TRP A 91 -9.28 22.23 -25.06
CA TRP A 91 -9.35 22.04 -26.51
C TRP A 91 -8.37 22.95 -27.26
N SER A 92 -8.29 24.23 -26.86
CA SER A 92 -7.31 25.17 -27.40
C SER A 92 -5.88 24.70 -27.16
N TRP A 93 -5.58 24.16 -25.98
CA TRP A 93 -4.28 23.55 -25.68
C TRP A 93 -4.04 22.33 -26.56
N HIS A 94 -5.05 21.48 -26.75
CA HIS A 94 -4.95 20.31 -27.62
C HIS A 94 -4.66 20.70 -29.08
N GLU A 95 -5.39 21.67 -29.63
CA GLU A 95 -5.20 22.19 -30.99
C GLU A 95 -3.83 22.85 -31.20
N LYS A 96 -3.29 23.50 -30.17
CA LYS A 96 -1.94 24.10 -30.21
C LYS A 96 -0.83 23.07 -30.00
N LEU A 97 -1.04 22.08 -29.14
CA LEU A 97 -0.04 21.08 -28.76
C LEU A 97 0.16 20.02 -29.85
N VAL A 98 -0.90 19.61 -30.57
CA VAL A 98 -0.79 18.60 -31.63
C VAL A 98 0.20 19.02 -32.73
N PRO A 99 0.15 20.23 -33.31
CA PRO A 99 1.15 20.71 -34.27
C PRO A 99 2.58 20.72 -33.73
N LEU A 100 2.79 21.13 -32.47
CA LEU A 100 4.11 21.13 -31.83
C LEU A 100 4.68 19.71 -31.72
N ILE A 101 3.84 18.75 -31.30
CA ILE A 101 4.22 17.33 -31.25
C ILE A 101 4.51 16.80 -32.65
N GLN A 102 3.68 17.13 -33.66
CA GLN A 102 3.91 16.71 -35.04
C GLN A 102 5.22 17.26 -35.62
N GLU A 103 5.59 18.50 -35.29
CA GLU A 103 6.86 19.07 -35.68
C GLU A 103 8.04 18.35 -35.01
N GLU A 104 7.95 18.08 -33.71
CA GLU A 104 9.00 17.32 -33.01
C GLU A 104 9.11 15.88 -33.52
N LEU A 105 8.00 15.24 -33.87
CA LEU A 105 8.00 13.92 -34.52
C LEU A 105 8.69 13.96 -35.89
N LYS A 106 8.55 15.04 -36.67
CA LYS A 106 9.30 15.22 -37.92
C LYS A 106 10.79 15.38 -37.65
N ARG A 107 11.18 16.17 -36.63
CA ARG A 107 12.59 16.33 -36.22
C ARG A 107 13.19 15.00 -35.75
N CYS A 108 12.44 14.19 -35.01
CA CYS A 108 12.85 12.86 -34.56
C CYS A 108 12.99 11.82 -35.69
N LYS A 109 12.42 12.09 -36.88
CA LYS A 109 12.59 11.25 -38.07
C LYS A 109 13.78 11.66 -38.94
N ASN A 110 14.26 12.89 -38.80
CA ASN A 110 15.36 13.42 -39.59
C ASN A 110 16.70 12.83 -39.12
N LYS A 111 17.35 12.03 -39.96
CA LYS A 111 18.62 11.36 -39.65
C LYS A 111 19.74 12.35 -39.32
N ASP A 112 19.78 13.52 -39.96
CA ASP A 112 20.81 14.54 -39.74
C ASP A 112 20.69 15.19 -38.35
N THR A 113 19.45 15.33 -37.87
CA THR A 113 19.15 15.84 -36.52
C THR A 113 19.52 14.83 -35.44
N LEU A 114 19.32 13.53 -35.69
CA LEU A 114 19.66 12.47 -34.74
C LEU A 114 21.18 12.26 -34.57
N LEU A 115 21.97 12.57 -35.61
CA LEU A 115 23.44 12.49 -35.55
C LEU A 115 24.06 13.57 -34.66
N THR A 116 23.38 14.72 -34.54
CA THR A 116 23.87 15.90 -33.80
C THR A 116 23.24 16.02 -32.40
N ASP A 117 22.00 15.54 -32.22
CA ASP A 117 21.26 15.65 -30.96
C ASP A 117 21.06 14.28 -30.27
N ARG A 118 21.96 13.99 -29.32
CA ARG A 118 21.91 12.76 -28.50
C ARG A 118 20.65 12.67 -27.62
N GLU A 119 20.00 13.79 -27.27
CA GLU A 119 18.76 13.76 -26.48
C GLU A 119 17.59 13.28 -27.33
N ARG A 120 17.41 13.86 -28.53
CA ARG A 120 16.39 13.42 -29.51
C ARG A 120 16.58 11.98 -29.97
N ALA A 121 17.84 11.55 -30.14
CA ALA A 121 18.15 10.14 -30.42
C ALA A 121 17.66 9.20 -29.31
N SER A 122 17.60 9.65 -28.06
CA SER A 122 17.21 8.82 -26.93
C SER A 122 15.70 8.67 -26.73
N TYR A 123 14.90 9.72 -26.94
CA TYR A 123 13.44 9.66 -26.76
C TYR A 123 12.66 9.57 -28.08
N GLY A 124 13.26 9.97 -29.20
CA GLY A 124 12.62 10.05 -30.51
C GLY A 124 11.98 8.75 -31.00
N PRO A 125 12.61 7.58 -30.84
CA PRO A 125 11.98 6.29 -31.19
C PRO A 125 10.71 6.00 -30.39
N PHE A 126 10.69 6.40 -29.11
CA PHE A 126 9.57 6.14 -28.20
C PHE A 126 8.41 7.11 -28.42
N LEU A 127 8.71 8.37 -28.74
CA LEU A 127 7.70 9.39 -29.04
C LEU A 127 6.90 9.05 -30.31
N GLN A 128 7.51 8.34 -31.27
CA GLN A 128 6.88 7.95 -32.54
C GLN A 128 5.90 6.78 -32.44
N LEU A 129 5.80 6.15 -31.27
CA LEU A 129 5.00 4.93 -31.07
C LEU A 129 3.49 5.18 -30.99
N LEU A 130 3.07 6.43 -30.70
CA LEU A 130 1.67 6.86 -30.64
C LEU A 130 1.43 8.08 -31.54
N SER A 131 0.15 8.31 -31.87
CA SER A 131 -0.24 9.50 -32.64
C SER A 131 -0.12 10.78 -31.81
N ALA A 132 0.09 11.92 -32.48
CA ALA A 132 0.24 13.21 -31.82
C ALA A 132 -1.00 13.61 -31.02
N GLU A 133 -2.19 13.24 -31.50
CA GLU A 133 -3.48 13.48 -30.85
C GLU A 133 -3.56 12.74 -29.51
N LYS A 134 -3.17 11.46 -29.47
CA LYS A 134 -3.14 10.67 -28.24
C LYS A 134 -2.11 11.21 -27.24
N LEU A 135 -0.90 11.55 -27.71
CA LEU A 135 0.15 12.12 -26.86
C LEU A 135 -0.30 13.44 -26.22
N SER A 136 -0.94 14.31 -26.99
CA SER A 136 -1.50 15.58 -26.51
C SER A 136 -2.58 15.34 -25.43
N ALA A 137 -3.53 14.45 -25.70
CA ALA A 137 -4.61 14.14 -24.76
C ALA A 137 -4.10 13.56 -23.44
N ILE A 138 -3.17 12.60 -23.49
CA ILE A 138 -2.53 11.99 -22.31
C ILE A 138 -1.81 13.06 -21.49
N THR A 139 -1.04 13.94 -22.12
CA THR A 139 -0.26 14.98 -21.45
C THR A 139 -1.14 15.97 -20.69
N ILE A 140 -2.21 16.46 -21.33
CA ILE A 140 -3.16 17.41 -20.71
C ILE A 140 -3.89 16.76 -19.54
N LEU A 141 -4.44 15.56 -19.73
CA LEU A 141 -5.19 14.85 -18.68
C LEU A 141 -4.32 14.50 -17.49
N GLU A 142 -3.12 13.96 -17.75
CA GLU A 142 -2.24 13.49 -16.69
C GLU A 142 -1.67 14.65 -15.87
N LEU A 143 -1.29 15.78 -16.50
CA LEU A 143 -0.81 16.94 -15.75
C LEU A 143 -1.91 17.53 -14.86
N LEU A 144 -3.12 17.73 -15.39
CA LEU A 144 -4.25 18.25 -14.63
C LEU A 144 -4.69 17.31 -13.49
N ARG A 145 -4.56 15.99 -13.67
CA ARG A 145 -4.86 15.00 -12.64
C ARG A 145 -3.97 15.16 -11.41
N GLN A 146 -2.74 15.63 -11.57
CA GLN A 146 -1.78 15.74 -10.48
C GLN A 146 -1.97 17.01 -9.61
N ASN A 147 -3.00 17.82 -9.86
CA ASN A 147 -3.29 19.01 -9.06
C ASN A 147 -3.52 18.64 -7.57
N GLY A 148 -2.84 19.35 -6.65
CA GLY A 148 -2.87 19.07 -5.21
C GLY A 148 -2.19 17.75 -4.79
N GLY A 149 -1.51 17.06 -5.71
CA GLY A 149 -0.77 15.83 -5.44
C GLY A 149 0.61 16.10 -4.83
N GLY A 150 0.94 15.42 -3.72
CA GLY A 150 2.29 15.42 -3.15
C GLY A 150 2.53 16.43 -2.02
N GLY A 151 1.47 16.98 -1.41
CA GLY A 151 1.57 17.80 -0.19
C GLY A 151 1.97 19.26 -0.42
N ILE A 152 2.05 19.70 -1.68
CA ILE A 152 2.39 21.08 -2.07
C ILE A 152 1.08 21.76 -2.50
N GLY A 153 0.68 22.83 -1.81
CA GLY A 153 -0.67 23.42 -1.95
C GLY A 153 -1.00 24.04 -3.32
N GLU A 154 0.00 24.39 -4.13
CA GLU A 154 -0.18 25.16 -5.38
C GLU A 154 0.34 24.45 -6.65
N GLY A 155 0.73 23.17 -6.58
CA GLY A 155 1.30 22.47 -7.72
C GLY A 155 1.76 21.04 -7.45
N VAL A 156 2.47 20.46 -8.42
CA VAL A 156 3.00 19.09 -8.38
C VAL A 156 4.52 19.09 -8.47
N LYS A 157 5.19 18.15 -7.78
CA LYS A 157 6.64 17.89 -7.99
C LYS A 157 6.89 17.52 -9.46
N THR A 158 7.82 18.21 -10.12
CA THR A 158 8.12 18.00 -11.55
C THR A 158 8.46 16.54 -11.85
N THR A 159 9.29 15.90 -11.00
CA THR A 159 9.66 14.47 -11.10
C THR A 159 8.44 13.55 -11.20
N ARG A 160 7.40 13.80 -10.39
CA ARG A 160 6.19 12.98 -10.37
C ARG A 160 5.37 13.19 -11.65
N ALA A 161 5.20 14.44 -12.09
CA ALA A 161 4.43 14.77 -13.28
C ALA A 161 5.03 14.13 -14.54
N VAL A 162 6.34 14.28 -14.76
CA VAL A 162 7.00 13.76 -15.98
C VAL A 162 7.02 12.23 -16.01
N LEU A 163 7.26 11.57 -14.88
CA LEU A 163 7.23 10.10 -14.81
C LEU A 163 5.82 9.55 -15.04
N SER A 164 4.78 10.23 -14.52
CA SER A 164 3.39 9.81 -14.72
C SER A 164 2.96 9.94 -16.18
N ILE A 165 3.31 11.05 -16.84
CA ILE A 165 3.04 11.24 -18.28
C ILE A 165 3.74 10.15 -19.09
N GLY A 166 5.04 9.92 -18.85
CA GLY A 166 5.81 8.89 -19.57
C GLY A 166 5.24 7.48 -19.38
N LYS A 167 4.84 7.11 -18.15
CA LYS A 167 4.22 5.81 -17.85
C LYS A 167 2.85 5.65 -18.51
N SER A 168 2.03 6.70 -18.53
CA SER A 168 0.72 6.69 -19.22
C SER A 168 0.86 6.54 -20.74
N VAL A 169 1.87 7.16 -21.34
CA VAL A 169 2.19 7.01 -22.77
C VAL A 169 2.61 5.57 -23.10
N GLU A 170 3.51 4.98 -22.31
CA GLU A 170 3.92 3.58 -22.48
C GLU A 170 2.75 2.61 -22.32
N ASN A 171 1.90 2.80 -21.31
CA ASN A 171 0.73 1.96 -21.07
C ASN A 171 -0.25 2.00 -22.26
N GLU A 172 -0.52 3.16 -22.83
CA GLU A 172 -1.38 3.31 -24.00
C GLU A 172 -0.76 2.64 -25.24
N TYR A 173 0.54 2.77 -25.45
CA TYR A 173 1.24 2.05 -26.52
C TYR A 173 1.13 0.54 -26.37
N ASN A 174 1.39 0.02 -25.17
CA ASN A 174 1.28 -1.40 -24.88
C ASN A 174 -0.15 -1.92 -25.11
N SER A 175 -1.16 -1.15 -24.70
CA SER A 175 -2.56 -1.44 -24.99
C SER A 175 -2.85 -1.50 -26.49
N GLU A 176 -2.36 -0.54 -27.28
CA GLU A 176 -2.56 -0.51 -28.73
C GLU A 176 -1.87 -1.67 -29.46
N GLN A 177 -0.65 -2.04 -29.05
CA GLN A 177 0.07 -3.19 -29.62
C GLN A 177 -0.66 -4.50 -29.33
N LEU A 178 -1.14 -4.68 -28.10
CA LEU A 178 -1.93 -5.85 -27.73
C LEU A 178 -3.22 -5.94 -28.53
N LYS A 179 -3.92 -4.82 -28.75
CA LYS A 179 -5.12 -4.76 -29.60
C LYS A 179 -4.83 -5.14 -31.05
N LYS A 180 -3.76 -4.60 -31.65
CA LYS A 180 -3.36 -4.93 -33.02
C LYS A 180 -3.05 -6.42 -33.19
N ARG A 181 -2.38 -7.03 -32.20
CA ARG A 181 -1.98 -8.45 -32.21
C ARG A 181 -3.15 -9.40 -31.93
N ARG A 182 -4.14 -8.99 -31.11
CA ARG A 182 -5.32 -9.80 -30.76
C ARG A 182 -6.39 -9.93 -31.86
N ASN A 183 -6.20 -9.32 -33.03
CA ASN A 183 -7.24 -9.30 -34.07
C ASN A 183 -7.62 -10.70 -34.60
N ARG A 184 -8.94 -10.95 -34.55
CA ARG A 184 -9.77 -12.09 -35.01
C ARG A 184 -9.48 -13.50 -34.51
N PHE A 185 -8.26 -14.03 -34.60
CA PHE A 185 -8.01 -15.45 -34.29
C PHE A 185 -7.87 -15.73 -32.79
N ALA A 186 -7.14 -14.90 -32.05
CA ALA A 186 -7.02 -15.01 -30.59
C ALA A 186 -8.32 -14.65 -29.87
N PHE A 187 -9.12 -13.72 -30.42
CA PHE A 187 -10.40 -13.32 -29.83
C PHE A 187 -11.44 -14.46 -29.80
N ASN A 188 -11.57 -15.24 -30.87
CA ASN A 188 -12.46 -16.41 -30.89
C ASN A 188 -11.99 -17.52 -29.91
N LYS A 189 -10.68 -17.59 -29.65
CA LYS A 189 -10.07 -18.50 -28.66
C LYS A 189 -10.28 -17.99 -27.22
N ASP A 190 -10.15 -16.69 -26.98
CA ASP A 190 -10.46 -16.08 -25.68
C ASP A 190 -11.94 -16.21 -25.32
N LEU A 191 -12.84 -16.11 -26.31
CA LEU A 191 -14.25 -16.44 -26.17
C LEU A 191 -14.46 -17.90 -25.77
N SER A 192 -13.75 -18.86 -26.38
CA SER A 192 -13.90 -20.28 -26.00
C SER A 192 -13.37 -20.58 -24.59
N VAL A 193 -12.28 -19.95 -24.17
CA VAL A 193 -11.78 -20.02 -22.78
C VAL A 193 -12.78 -19.39 -21.81
N HIS A 194 -13.37 -18.25 -22.18
CA HIS A 194 -14.41 -17.59 -21.40
C HIS A 194 -15.68 -18.45 -21.27
N GLU A 195 -16.10 -19.14 -22.32
CA GLU A 195 -17.20 -20.11 -22.30
C GLU A 195 -16.89 -21.32 -21.41
N LEU A 196 -15.66 -21.83 -21.45
CA LEU A 196 -15.20 -22.90 -20.55
C LEU A 196 -15.19 -22.44 -19.08
N PHE A 197 -14.90 -21.16 -18.84
CA PHE A 197 -14.95 -20.56 -17.51
C PHE A 197 -16.37 -20.44 -17.00
N ALA A 198 -17.25 -19.81 -17.79
CA ALA A 198 -18.65 -19.61 -17.47
C ALA A 198 -19.40 -20.94 -17.28
N SER A 199 -18.98 -22.02 -17.93
CA SER A 199 -19.52 -23.37 -17.74
C SER A 199 -18.92 -24.13 -16.55
N GLY A 200 -18.00 -23.52 -15.79
CA GLY A 200 -17.33 -24.12 -14.62
C GLY A 200 -16.25 -25.16 -14.94
N LYS A 201 -16.02 -25.49 -16.22
CA LYS A 201 -15.06 -26.53 -16.63
C LYS A 201 -13.61 -26.17 -16.30
N LEU A 202 -13.28 -24.88 -16.19
CA LEU A 202 -11.93 -24.42 -15.82
C LEU A 202 -11.59 -24.52 -14.32
N PHE A 203 -12.54 -24.92 -13.47
CA PHE A 203 -12.22 -25.35 -12.11
C PHE A 203 -11.64 -26.78 -12.06
N ASN A 204 -11.73 -27.54 -13.16
CA ASN A 204 -10.94 -28.75 -13.31
C ASN A 204 -9.47 -28.39 -13.60
N MET A 205 -8.59 -28.75 -12.68
CA MET A 205 -7.16 -28.39 -12.75
C MET A 205 -6.45 -28.90 -13.99
N THR A 206 -6.85 -30.04 -14.55
CA THR A 206 -6.25 -30.60 -15.78
C THR A 206 -6.59 -29.74 -16.99
N ILE A 207 -7.86 -29.31 -17.10
CA ILE A 207 -8.33 -28.44 -18.18
C ILE A 207 -7.67 -27.06 -18.06
N ARG A 208 -7.61 -26.53 -16.84
CA ARG A 208 -6.96 -25.25 -16.54
C ARG A 208 -5.48 -25.23 -16.94
N ARG A 209 -4.72 -26.27 -16.54
CA ARG A 209 -3.31 -26.43 -16.90
C ARG A 209 -3.10 -26.53 -18.40
N ALA A 210 -4.01 -27.24 -19.11
CA ALA A 210 -3.94 -27.31 -20.57
C ALA A 210 -4.14 -25.92 -21.19
N ALA A 211 -5.18 -25.19 -20.79
CA ALA A 211 -5.44 -23.83 -21.25
C ALA A 211 -4.26 -22.88 -20.94
N ALA A 212 -3.70 -22.94 -19.74
CA ALA A 212 -2.53 -22.14 -19.33
C ALA A 212 -1.29 -22.43 -20.18
N LYS A 213 -1.02 -23.70 -20.50
CA LYS A 213 0.09 -24.07 -21.41
C LYS A 213 -0.08 -23.56 -22.83
N PHE A 214 -1.32 -23.47 -23.32
CA PHE A 214 -1.59 -22.86 -24.63
C PHE A 214 -1.42 -21.34 -24.58
N GLU A 215 -1.86 -20.70 -23.49
CA GLU A 215 -1.75 -19.26 -23.28
C GLU A 215 -0.28 -18.81 -23.14
N SER A 216 0.53 -19.54 -22.36
CA SER A 216 1.93 -19.18 -22.11
C SER A 216 2.79 -19.21 -23.39
N LYS A 217 2.52 -20.15 -24.30
CA LYS A 217 3.17 -20.21 -25.62
C LYS A 217 2.85 -18.98 -26.48
N ASP A 218 1.61 -18.51 -26.47
CA ASP A 218 1.21 -17.30 -27.19
C ASP A 218 1.85 -16.05 -26.54
N MET A 219 1.95 -16.01 -25.21
CA MET A 219 2.55 -14.88 -24.49
C MET A 219 4.06 -14.73 -24.69
N GLN A 220 4.81 -15.83 -24.80
CA GLN A 220 6.26 -15.78 -25.07
C GLN A 220 6.57 -15.10 -26.41
N THR A 221 5.64 -15.13 -27.37
CA THR A 221 5.77 -14.40 -28.65
C THR A 221 5.37 -12.92 -28.57
N SER A 222 4.85 -12.46 -27.42
CA SER A 222 4.17 -11.16 -27.26
C SER A 222 4.93 -10.13 -26.41
N TRP A 223 6.18 -10.40 -26.02
CA TRP A 223 6.97 -9.54 -25.12
C TRP A 223 7.20 -8.14 -25.72
N ASN A 224 6.78 -7.09 -25.00
CA ASN A 224 7.19 -5.71 -25.25
C ASN A 224 8.18 -5.30 -24.14
N PRO A 225 9.38 -4.79 -24.47
CA PRO A 225 10.33 -4.34 -23.46
C PRO A 225 9.78 -3.13 -22.69
N GLU A 226 9.96 -3.13 -21.37
CA GLU A 226 9.69 -1.97 -20.55
C GLU A 226 10.60 -0.80 -20.91
N TRP A 227 10.07 0.42 -20.88
CA TRP A 227 10.85 1.61 -21.17
C TRP A 227 11.77 1.93 -19.99
N PRO A 228 13.06 2.24 -20.24
CA PRO A 228 13.95 2.75 -19.20
C PRO A 228 13.35 4.00 -18.56
N ILE A 229 13.50 4.16 -17.24
CA ILE A 229 12.88 5.28 -16.51
C ILE A 229 13.43 6.63 -16.97
N ALA A 230 14.70 6.67 -17.37
CA ALA A 230 15.29 7.84 -17.99
C ALA A 230 14.56 8.24 -19.29
N VAL A 231 14.12 7.27 -20.09
CA VAL A 231 13.33 7.50 -21.30
C VAL A 231 11.93 7.97 -20.92
N ARG A 232 11.25 7.32 -19.97
CA ARG A 232 9.94 7.76 -19.45
C ARG A 232 9.99 9.21 -18.99
N ALA A 233 11.01 9.57 -18.23
CA ALA A 233 11.25 10.93 -17.75
C ALA A 233 11.48 11.94 -18.89
N LYS A 234 12.30 11.58 -19.90
CA LYS A 234 12.56 12.44 -21.06
C LYS A 234 11.31 12.66 -21.92
N VAL A 235 10.59 11.58 -22.26
CA VAL A 235 9.31 11.64 -23.02
C VAL A 235 8.28 12.48 -22.27
N GLY A 236 8.12 12.24 -20.97
CA GLY A 236 7.20 13.04 -20.15
C GLY A 236 7.62 14.50 -20.02
N SER A 237 8.93 14.78 -19.93
CA SER A 237 9.44 16.15 -19.82
C SER A 237 9.31 16.96 -21.11
N ILE A 238 9.55 16.37 -22.29
CA ILE A 238 9.40 17.08 -23.56
C ILE A 238 7.93 17.42 -23.81
N LEU A 239 7.02 16.47 -23.55
CA LEU A 239 5.57 16.68 -23.67
C LEU A 239 5.08 17.74 -22.68
N ALA A 240 5.55 17.69 -21.43
CA ALA A 240 5.23 18.71 -20.43
C ALA A 240 5.77 20.09 -20.83
N SER A 241 6.99 20.19 -21.37
CA SER A 241 7.57 21.46 -21.83
C SER A 241 6.71 22.10 -22.91
N MET A 242 6.35 21.34 -23.95
CA MET A 242 5.48 21.84 -25.03
C MET A 242 4.12 22.30 -24.50
N LEU A 243 3.54 21.59 -23.53
CA LEU A 243 2.29 22.01 -22.91
C LEU A 243 2.47 23.30 -22.10
N LEU A 244 3.57 23.45 -21.35
CA LEU A 244 3.88 24.67 -20.60
C LEU A 244 4.06 25.89 -21.53
N GLU A 245 4.64 25.68 -22.72
CA GLU A 245 4.85 26.74 -23.72
C GLU A 245 3.53 27.20 -24.37
N CYS A 246 2.59 26.29 -24.66
CA CYS A 246 1.38 26.62 -25.41
C CYS A 246 0.12 26.85 -24.56
N ALA A 247 0.07 26.37 -23.32
CA ALA A 247 -1.13 26.42 -22.50
C ALA A 247 -1.32 27.80 -21.85
N THR A 248 -2.35 28.53 -22.30
CA THR A 248 -2.76 29.82 -21.74
C THR A 248 -4.16 29.78 -21.17
N ILE A 249 -4.45 30.67 -20.22
CA ILE A 249 -5.75 30.81 -19.58
C ILE A 249 -6.10 32.29 -19.37
N PRO A 250 -7.38 32.70 -19.60
CA PRO A 250 -7.80 34.06 -19.34
C PRO A 250 -7.81 34.34 -17.84
N THR A 251 -7.04 35.36 -17.44
CA THR A 251 -6.89 35.84 -16.06
C THR A 251 -7.34 37.29 -15.99
N THR A 252 -8.08 37.64 -14.94
CA THR A 252 -8.52 39.01 -14.69
C THR A 252 -7.59 39.67 -13.69
N THR A 253 -6.89 40.72 -14.09
CA THR A 253 -6.06 41.56 -13.21
C THR A 253 -6.69 42.94 -13.08
N ILE A 254 -6.53 43.57 -11.92
CA ILE A 254 -6.96 44.97 -11.71
C ILE A 254 -5.75 45.84 -12.01
N ASN A 255 -5.90 46.77 -12.96
CA ASN A 255 -4.86 47.76 -13.20
C ASN A 255 -4.87 48.78 -12.05
N GLU A 256 -3.84 48.78 -11.21
CA GLU A 256 -3.74 49.63 -10.01
C GLU A 256 -3.81 51.13 -10.33
N GLU A 257 -3.42 51.54 -11.55
CA GLU A 257 -3.44 52.95 -11.95
C GLU A 257 -4.81 53.44 -12.45
N LYS A 258 -5.65 52.55 -12.98
CA LYS A 258 -6.96 52.90 -13.59
C LYS A 258 -8.16 52.28 -12.89
N ASN A 259 -7.94 51.38 -11.94
CA ASN A 259 -8.96 50.59 -11.25
C ASN A 259 -9.90 49.81 -12.21
N GLU A 260 -9.41 49.49 -13.41
CA GLU A 260 -10.13 48.74 -14.44
C GLU A 260 -9.73 47.27 -14.42
N LYS A 261 -10.71 46.37 -14.56
CA LYS A 261 -10.48 44.92 -14.70
C LYS A 261 -10.08 44.61 -16.13
N ILE A 262 -8.81 44.24 -16.34
CA ILE A 262 -8.30 43.82 -17.64
C ILE A 262 -8.25 42.29 -17.68
N SER A 263 -8.82 41.70 -18.72
CA SER A 263 -8.71 40.26 -18.99
C SER A 263 -7.52 40.02 -19.92
N MET A 264 -6.51 39.29 -19.44
CA MET A 264 -5.33 38.93 -20.22
C MET A 264 -5.10 37.41 -20.25
N GLU A 265 -4.52 36.92 -21.33
CA GLU A 265 -4.07 35.52 -21.41
C GLU A 265 -2.75 35.37 -20.64
N ALA A 266 -2.77 34.56 -19.59
CA ALA A 266 -1.57 34.21 -18.81
C ALA A 266 -1.25 32.73 -19.00
N PRO A 267 0.02 32.30 -18.83
CA PRO A 267 0.35 30.87 -18.84
C PRO A 267 -0.47 30.09 -17.81
N ALA A 268 -0.97 28.93 -18.20
CA ALA A 268 -1.77 28.07 -17.35
C ALA A 268 -0.90 27.32 -16.32
N PHE A 269 0.36 27.07 -16.67
CA PHE A 269 1.35 26.36 -15.85
C PHE A 269 2.66 27.12 -15.83
N TYR A 270 3.38 27.04 -14.71
CA TYR A 270 4.71 27.64 -14.55
C TYR A 270 5.64 26.63 -13.89
N HIS A 271 6.85 26.50 -14.41
CA HIS A 271 7.90 25.74 -13.73
C HIS A 271 8.65 26.65 -12.75
N SER A 272 8.75 26.23 -11.49
CA SER A 272 9.43 26.98 -10.43
C SER A 272 10.15 26.05 -9.47
N TYR A 273 10.89 26.62 -8.52
CA TYR A 273 11.56 25.85 -7.46
C TYR A 273 11.08 26.32 -6.09
N ILE A 274 10.83 25.38 -5.19
CA ILE A 274 10.56 25.66 -3.78
C ILE A 274 11.67 25.05 -2.93
N GLN A 275 12.00 25.72 -1.82
CA GLN A 275 12.89 25.18 -0.82
C GLN A 275 12.03 24.50 0.25
N HIS A 276 12.18 23.19 0.38
CA HIS A 276 11.45 22.39 1.35
C HIS A 276 12.44 21.57 2.16
N LYS A 277 12.50 21.80 3.47
CA LYS A 277 13.50 21.19 4.39
C LYS A 277 14.94 21.36 3.89
N GLY A 278 15.31 22.59 3.54
CA GLY A 278 16.65 22.91 3.01
C GLY A 278 16.94 22.43 1.58
N LYS A 279 16.11 21.56 0.97
CA LYS A 279 16.33 21.03 -0.39
C LYS A 279 15.52 21.79 -1.44
N ARG A 280 16.18 22.20 -2.53
CA ARG A 280 15.55 22.84 -3.70
C ARG A 280 14.81 21.79 -4.52
N THR A 281 13.48 21.85 -4.54
CA THR A 281 12.61 20.93 -5.27
C THR A 281 11.91 21.67 -6.40
N GLY A 282 12.06 21.15 -7.63
CA GLY A 282 11.35 21.69 -8.79
C GLY A 282 9.87 21.29 -8.79
N ILE A 283 9.01 22.25 -9.09
CA ILE A 283 7.56 22.09 -9.10
C ILE A 283 6.94 22.71 -10.35
N ILE A 284 5.86 22.12 -10.83
CA ILE A 284 4.99 22.72 -11.82
C ILE A 284 3.82 23.35 -11.04
N LYS A 285 3.82 24.67 -10.96
CA LYS A 285 2.76 25.47 -10.37
C LYS A 285 1.63 25.67 -11.38
N PHE A 286 0.42 25.66 -10.86
CA PHE A 286 -0.77 25.94 -11.65
C PHE A 286 -1.10 27.41 -11.47
N ASN A 287 -1.56 28.08 -12.53
CA ASN A 287 -2.04 29.44 -12.42
C ASN A 287 -3.16 29.50 -11.37
N PRO A 288 -3.19 30.47 -10.43
CA PRO A 288 -4.24 30.57 -9.42
C PRO A 288 -5.66 30.56 -10.00
N GLN A 289 -5.86 31.14 -11.19
CA GLN A 289 -7.14 31.10 -11.88
C GLN A 289 -7.50 29.69 -12.36
N LEU A 290 -6.51 28.94 -12.86
CA LEU A 290 -6.67 27.52 -13.18
C LEU A 290 -6.97 26.70 -11.92
N ILE A 291 -6.29 26.97 -10.80
CA ILE A 291 -6.58 26.32 -9.51
C ILE A 291 -8.01 26.60 -9.08
N GLN A 292 -8.51 27.84 -9.24
CA GLN A 292 -9.90 28.17 -8.95
C GLN A 292 -10.89 27.45 -9.87
N TYR A 293 -10.53 27.22 -11.13
CA TYR A 293 -11.37 26.40 -12.01
C TYR A 293 -11.30 24.92 -11.64
N LEU A 294 -10.13 24.40 -11.26
CA LEU A 294 -9.93 23.02 -10.82
C LEU A 294 -10.50 22.74 -9.42
N SER A 295 -10.59 23.74 -8.55
CA SER A 295 -11.24 23.60 -7.23
C SER A 295 -12.77 23.62 -7.35
N LYS A 296 -13.29 24.23 -8.42
CA LYS A 296 -14.71 24.16 -8.79
C LYS A 296 -15.03 22.90 -9.61
N GLU A 297 -14.08 22.44 -10.44
CA GLU A 297 -14.19 21.26 -11.30
C GLU A 297 -12.91 20.37 -11.22
N PRO A 298 -12.76 19.48 -10.22
CA PRO A 298 -11.54 18.72 -10.00
C PRO A 298 -11.31 17.71 -11.13
N VAL A 299 -10.17 17.86 -11.79
CA VAL A 299 -9.71 16.94 -12.84
C VAL A 299 -8.95 15.76 -12.23
N ARG A 300 -8.45 15.85 -10.99
CA ARG A 300 -7.80 14.77 -10.22
C ARG A 300 -8.64 13.48 -10.14
N ASP A 301 -9.93 13.70 -10.11
CA ASP A 301 -10.99 12.73 -10.01
C ASP A 301 -11.28 12.08 -11.39
N SER A 302 -10.81 12.67 -12.48
CA SER A 302 -11.01 12.20 -13.86
C SER A 302 -10.31 10.86 -14.08
N ILE A 303 -11.16 9.86 -14.22
CA ILE A 303 -10.90 8.44 -14.25
C ILE A 303 -9.95 8.09 -15.40
N HIS A 304 -9.22 6.99 -15.23
CA HIS A 304 -8.78 6.17 -16.35
C HIS A 304 -9.92 5.21 -16.72
N PRO A 305 -10.77 5.51 -17.72
CA PRO A 305 -12.04 4.83 -17.92
C PRO A 305 -11.95 3.34 -18.27
N GLN A 306 -10.73 2.80 -18.45
CA GLN A 306 -10.47 1.40 -18.74
C GLN A 306 -10.70 0.46 -17.54
N MET A 307 -10.88 0.99 -16.31
CA MET A 307 -10.96 0.19 -15.08
C MET A 307 -12.32 0.33 -14.34
N LEU A 308 -13.42 0.11 -15.07
CA LEU A 308 -14.79 0.05 -14.55
C LEU A 308 -15.21 -1.40 -14.23
N PRO A 309 -16.31 -1.63 -13.49
CA PRO A 309 -16.89 -2.96 -13.31
C PRO A 309 -17.25 -3.59 -14.66
N MET A 310 -17.17 -4.93 -14.76
CA MET A 310 -17.41 -5.65 -16.02
C MET A 310 -18.87 -6.09 -16.15
N LEU A 311 -19.40 -6.06 -17.38
CA LEU A 311 -20.75 -6.54 -17.72
C LEU A 311 -20.84 -8.07 -17.88
N VAL A 312 -19.70 -8.73 -18.01
CA VAL A 312 -19.55 -10.17 -18.26
C VAL A 312 -18.53 -10.74 -17.29
N HIS A 313 -18.52 -12.08 -17.13
CA HIS A 313 -17.50 -12.74 -16.32
C HIS A 313 -16.09 -12.26 -16.68
N PRO A 314 -15.22 -12.03 -15.69
CA PRO A 314 -13.83 -11.72 -15.94
C PRO A 314 -13.13 -12.81 -16.75
N ARG A 315 -12.05 -12.44 -17.43
CA ARG A 315 -11.13 -13.41 -18.00
C ARG A 315 -10.47 -14.20 -16.86
N PRO A 316 -10.51 -15.54 -16.88
CA PRO A 316 -9.91 -16.34 -15.83
C PRO A 316 -8.38 -16.16 -15.80
N TRP A 317 -7.81 -16.26 -14.61
CA TRP A 317 -6.36 -16.17 -14.40
C TRP A 317 -5.65 -17.45 -14.85
N LEU A 318 -5.01 -17.44 -16.03
CA LEU A 318 -4.28 -18.61 -16.51
C LEU A 318 -2.76 -18.50 -16.29
N THR A 319 -2.24 -17.28 -16.26
CA THR A 319 -0.83 -16.98 -15.98
C THR A 319 -0.74 -15.74 -15.11
N TYR A 320 0.46 -15.42 -14.62
CA TYR A 320 0.70 -14.23 -13.79
C TYR A 320 0.28 -12.88 -14.42
N ASN A 321 0.09 -12.82 -15.73
CA ASN A 321 -0.25 -11.61 -16.49
C ASN A 321 -1.36 -11.84 -17.54
N SER A 322 -2.14 -12.92 -17.39
CA SER A 322 -3.29 -13.23 -18.24
C SER A 322 -4.51 -13.53 -17.36
N GLY A 323 -5.37 -12.52 -17.19
CA GLY A 323 -6.62 -12.58 -16.44
C GLY A 323 -7.22 -11.19 -16.22
N GLY A 324 -8.39 -11.13 -15.60
CA GLY A 324 -9.10 -9.88 -15.29
C GLY A 324 -9.95 -9.35 -16.45
N TYR A 325 -9.52 -8.26 -17.09
CA TYR A 325 -10.26 -7.63 -18.20
C TYR A 325 -10.12 -8.41 -19.52
N LEU A 326 -11.04 -8.16 -20.46
CA LEU A 326 -11.02 -8.89 -21.74
C LEU A 326 -9.90 -8.39 -22.66
N THR A 327 -9.78 -7.07 -22.81
CA THR A 327 -8.84 -6.44 -23.75
C THR A 327 -7.63 -5.83 -23.07
N SER A 328 -7.78 -5.37 -21.84
CA SER A 328 -6.73 -4.69 -21.07
C SER A 328 -5.85 -5.70 -20.31
N PRO A 329 -4.52 -5.67 -20.48
CA PRO A 329 -3.62 -6.56 -19.76
C PRO A 329 -3.63 -6.22 -18.26
N THR A 330 -3.70 -7.25 -17.42
CA THR A 330 -3.57 -7.07 -15.97
C THR A 330 -2.67 -8.15 -15.37
N TYR A 331 -1.97 -7.78 -14.31
CA TYR A 331 -1.12 -8.69 -13.55
C TYR A 331 -1.91 -9.27 -12.37
N ALA A 332 -1.73 -10.55 -12.11
CA ALA A 332 -2.34 -11.27 -10.99
C ALA A 332 -1.87 -10.70 -9.65
N MET A 333 -0.66 -10.14 -9.61
CA MET A 333 -0.07 -9.51 -8.42
C MET A 333 0.38 -8.08 -8.71
N ARG A 334 0.04 -7.15 -7.82
CA ARG A 334 0.46 -5.76 -7.84
C ARG A 334 1.89 -5.66 -7.29
N SER A 335 2.88 -5.52 -8.18
CA SER A 335 4.29 -5.28 -7.78
C SER A 335 4.53 -3.81 -7.42
N ARG A 336 5.34 -3.57 -6.38
CA ARG A 336 5.79 -2.21 -5.99
C ARG A 336 7.10 -1.86 -6.70
N ASP A 337 7.09 -1.88 -8.03
CA ASP A 337 8.26 -1.66 -8.86
C ASP A 337 9.45 -2.56 -8.43
N CYS A 338 9.20 -3.82 -8.04
CA CYS A 338 10.24 -4.77 -7.67
C CYS A 338 10.35 -5.86 -8.75
N PRO A 339 11.44 -5.88 -9.54
CA PRO A 339 11.62 -6.88 -10.61
C PRO A 339 11.72 -8.29 -10.05
N GLU A 340 12.35 -8.44 -8.89
CA GLU A 340 12.52 -9.73 -8.22
C GLU A 340 11.18 -10.36 -7.87
N GLN A 341 10.21 -9.58 -7.35
CA GLN A 341 8.85 -10.05 -7.11
C GLN A 341 8.21 -10.64 -8.37
N LEU A 342 8.34 -9.94 -9.51
CA LEU A 342 7.80 -10.39 -10.79
C LEU A 342 8.53 -11.63 -11.30
N ALA A 343 9.86 -11.72 -11.13
CA ALA A 343 10.64 -12.87 -11.55
C ALA A 343 10.23 -14.15 -10.80
N TYR A 344 10.08 -14.07 -9.47
CA TYR A 344 9.60 -15.21 -8.67
C TYR A 344 8.16 -15.60 -9.05
N LEU A 345 7.28 -14.63 -9.24
CA LEU A 345 5.90 -14.88 -9.64
C LEU A 345 5.80 -15.53 -11.02
N GLN A 346 6.57 -15.02 -11.99
CA GLN A 346 6.63 -15.57 -13.34
C GLN A 346 7.12 -17.02 -13.28
N LYS A 347 8.20 -17.30 -12.56
CA LYS A 347 8.76 -18.64 -12.43
C LYS A 347 7.77 -19.62 -11.79
N ALA A 348 7.09 -19.20 -10.70
CA ALA A 348 6.05 -20.00 -10.06
C ALA A 348 4.84 -20.24 -10.99
N SER A 349 4.49 -19.26 -11.83
CA SER A 349 3.43 -19.42 -12.84
C SER A 349 3.81 -20.41 -13.93
N GLU A 350 5.07 -20.40 -14.40
CA GLU A 350 5.57 -21.31 -15.44
C GLU A 350 5.62 -22.77 -14.97
N GLU A 351 5.90 -22.98 -13.68
CA GLU A 351 5.94 -24.30 -13.05
C GLU A 351 4.55 -24.82 -12.62
N GLY A 352 3.51 -23.97 -12.70
CA GLY A 352 2.13 -24.36 -12.37
C GLY A 352 1.82 -24.39 -10.87
N HIS A 353 2.64 -23.73 -10.05
CA HIS A 353 2.44 -23.65 -8.59
C HIS A 353 1.27 -22.73 -8.22
N LEU A 354 0.98 -21.69 -9.02
CA LEU A 354 -0.03 -20.66 -8.72
C LEU A 354 -1.47 -21.04 -9.07
N ASP A 355 -1.67 -22.27 -9.50
CA ASP A 355 -2.93 -22.83 -9.97
C ASP A 355 -4.12 -22.60 -9.01
N ARG A 356 -3.94 -22.91 -7.72
CA ARG A 356 -4.98 -22.75 -6.68
C ARG A 356 -5.24 -21.28 -6.37
N VAL A 357 -4.18 -20.46 -6.38
CA VAL A 357 -4.27 -19.01 -6.17
C VAL A 357 -5.10 -18.36 -7.27
N PHE A 358 -4.82 -18.73 -8.53
CA PHE A 358 -5.57 -18.24 -9.68
C PHE A 358 -7.03 -18.72 -9.66
N ALA A 359 -7.29 -19.97 -9.29
CA ALA A 359 -8.65 -20.45 -9.13
C ALA A 359 -9.41 -19.70 -8.02
N GLY A 360 -8.75 -19.38 -6.89
CA GLY A 360 -9.36 -18.57 -5.83
C GLY A 360 -9.70 -17.13 -6.28
N LEU A 361 -8.80 -16.50 -7.04
CA LEU A 361 -9.06 -15.20 -7.67
C LEU A 361 -10.25 -15.24 -8.63
N ASP A 362 -10.36 -16.33 -9.39
CA ASP A 362 -11.45 -16.55 -10.33
C ASP A 362 -12.79 -16.72 -9.63
N VAL A 363 -12.85 -17.43 -8.49
CA VAL A 363 -14.07 -17.52 -7.65
C VAL A 363 -14.49 -16.11 -7.22
N LEU A 364 -13.57 -15.35 -6.62
CA LEU A 364 -13.85 -13.97 -6.17
C LEU A 364 -14.31 -13.06 -7.32
N GLY A 365 -13.72 -13.23 -8.50
CA GLY A 365 -14.09 -12.45 -9.69
C GLY A 365 -15.40 -12.88 -10.35
N SER A 366 -15.84 -14.11 -10.13
CA SER A 366 -17.04 -14.69 -10.76
C SER A 366 -18.33 -14.35 -10.05
N THR A 367 -18.27 -13.92 -8.79
CA THR A 367 -19.44 -13.50 -8.04
C THR A 367 -20.14 -12.35 -8.76
N CYS A 368 -21.37 -12.60 -9.19
CA CYS A 368 -22.18 -11.63 -9.93
C CYS A 368 -22.94 -10.72 -8.95
N TRP A 369 -22.85 -9.42 -9.20
CA TRP A 369 -23.50 -8.39 -8.41
C TRP A 369 -24.58 -7.67 -9.22
N THR A 370 -25.49 -7.03 -8.51
CA THR A 370 -26.50 -6.11 -9.05
C THR A 370 -26.63 -4.91 -8.11
N ILE A 371 -27.16 -3.80 -8.62
CA ILE A 371 -27.41 -2.61 -7.81
C ILE A 371 -28.70 -2.76 -6.99
N ASN A 372 -28.63 -2.41 -5.71
CA ASN A 372 -29.80 -2.30 -4.84
C ASN A 372 -30.64 -1.08 -5.25
N LYS A 373 -31.73 -1.31 -5.98
CA LYS A 373 -32.59 -0.23 -6.51
C LYS A 373 -33.24 0.60 -5.41
N LYS A 374 -33.65 -0.02 -4.30
CA LYS A 374 -34.31 0.67 -3.18
C LYS A 374 -33.34 1.62 -2.50
N ILE A 375 -32.13 1.15 -2.20
CA ILE A 375 -31.07 1.99 -1.64
C ILE A 375 -30.64 3.06 -2.63
N TYR A 376 -30.48 2.73 -3.91
CA TYR A 376 -30.12 3.71 -4.93
C TYR A 376 -31.11 4.88 -4.99
N LYS A 377 -32.41 4.60 -4.90
CA LYS A 377 -33.45 5.65 -4.82
C LYS A 377 -33.27 6.56 -3.60
N VAL A 378 -33.08 6.01 -2.42
CA VAL A 378 -32.88 6.80 -1.19
C VAL A 378 -31.59 7.62 -1.26
N VAL A 379 -30.50 7.01 -1.74
CA VAL A 379 -29.22 7.69 -1.97
C VAL A 379 -29.39 8.85 -2.94
N LEU A 380 -30.14 8.66 -4.02
CA LEU A 380 -30.39 9.66 -5.05
C LEU A 380 -31.21 10.84 -4.53
N GLU A 381 -32.26 10.56 -3.76
CA GLU A 381 -33.05 11.59 -3.09
C GLU A 381 -32.22 12.38 -2.07
N ALA A 382 -31.45 11.69 -1.22
CA ALA A 382 -30.56 12.33 -0.24
C ALA A 382 -29.45 13.16 -0.93
N TRP A 383 -28.86 12.63 -1.99
CA TRP A 383 -27.86 13.30 -2.80
C TRP A 383 -28.40 14.60 -3.42
N ASN A 384 -29.62 14.54 -3.94
CA ASN A 384 -30.29 15.67 -4.59
C ASN A 384 -30.79 16.72 -3.59
N LYS A 385 -31.18 16.33 -2.36
CA LYS A 385 -31.45 17.27 -1.25
C LYS A 385 -30.22 18.11 -0.90
N GLY A 386 -29.02 17.53 -1.05
CA GLY A 386 -27.75 18.25 -0.86
C GLY A 386 -27.29 18.38 0.60
N GLU A 387 -28.03 17.80 1.53
CA GLU A 387 -27.70 17.74 2.96
C GLU A 387 -26.70 16.60 3.26
N ALA A 388 -26.07 16.64 4.44
CA ALA A 388 -25.18 15.58 4.89
C ALA A 388 -26.00 14.40 5.44
N LEU A 389 -25.80 13.19 4.91
CA LEU A 389 -26.54 11.99 5.36
C LEU A 389 -25.72 10.72 5.17
N GLY A 390 -25.58 9.87 6.19
CA GLY A 390 -24.95 8.55 6.06
C GLY A 390 -23.56 8.58 5.41
N ASN A 391 -22.69 9.50 5.82
CA ASN A 391 -21.37 9.73 5.20
C ASN A 391 -21.40 10.27 3.74
N ILE A 392 -22.56 10.68 3.21
CA ILE A 392 -22.63 11.54 2.02
C ILE A 392 -22.29 12.97 2.45
N PRO A 393 -21.23 13.58 1.90
CA PRO A 393 -20.81 14.94 2.25
C PRO A 393 -21.82 15.98 1.73
N PRO A 394 -22.08 17.08 2.46
CA PRO A 394 -23.03 18.12 2.04
C PRO A 394 -22.59 18.86 0.78
N ALA A 395 -23.57 19.39 0.06
CA ALA A 395 -23.38 20.15 -1.18
C ALA A 395 -22.64 21.47 -0.96
N GLU A 396 -23.03 22.17 0.10
CA GLU A 396 -22.43 23.42 0.54
C GLU A 396 -22.02 23.28 2.00
N ILE A 397 -20.85 23.81 2.34
CA ILE A 397 -20.38 23.91 3.72
C ILE A 397 -20.34 25.39 4.08
N ASP A 398 -21.03 25.77 5.15
CA ASP A 398 -20.91 27.09 5.76
C ASP A 398 -19.73 27.13 6.75
N LEU A 399 -18.51 27.10 6.22
CA LEU A 399 -17.30 27.36 6.98
C LEU A 399 -16.71 28.69 6.51
N LYS A 400 -16.86 29.72 7.34
CA LYS A 400 -16.27 31.03 7.10
C LYS A 400 -14.82 31.05 7.56
N MET A 401 -13.98 31.72 6.79
CA MET A 401 -12.61 31.99 7.23
C MET A 401 -12.64 32.87 8.47
N PRO A 402 -11.81 32.61 9.49
CA PRO A 402 -11.79 33.40 10.70
C PRO A 402 -11.29 34.80 10.37
N ASP A 403 -11.95 35.81 10.94
CA ASP A 403 -11.48 37.18 10.84
C ASP A 403 -10.09 37.33 11.47
N LYS A 404 -9.32 38.31 10.99
CA LYS A 404 -8.00 38.59 11.55
C LYS A 404 -8.17 39.08 13.01
N PRO A 405 -7.54 38.45 14.01
CA PRO A 405 -7.61 38.90 15.39
C PRO A 405 -7.04 40.31 15.59
N GLU A 406 -7.48 41.04 16.62
CA GLU A 406 -6.99 42.39 16.92
C GLU A 406 -5.47 42.44 17.18
N ASN A 407 -4.91 41.41 17.83
CA ASN A 407 -3.47 41.29 18.14
C ASN A 407 -2.65 40.61 17.02
N PHE A 408 -3.17 40.54 15.79
CA PHE A 408 -2.54 39.81 14.68
C PHE A 408 -1.14 40.33 14.31
N GLU A 409 -0.92 41.65 14.42
CA GLU A 409 0.37 42.26 14.10
C GLU A 409 1.32 42.34 15.31
N THR A 410 0.81 42.18 16.54
CA THR A 410 1.58 42.34 17.78
C THR A 410 2.05 41.02 18.37
N GLU A 411 1.30 39.92 18.22
CA GLU A 411 1.63 38.61 18.80
C GLU A 411 1.87 37.52 17.75
N MET A 412 3.09 36.97 17.73
CA MET A 412 3.47 35.90 16.79
C MET A 412 2.65 34.62 17.02
N SER A 413 2.37 34.24 18.28
CA SER A 413 1.59 33.05 18.63
C SER A 413 0.17 33.09 18.05
N VAL A 414 -0.49 34.25 18.12
CA VAL A 414 -1.83 34.50 17.57
C VAL A 414 -1.82 34.45 16.04
N LYS A 415 -0.82 35.05 15.41
CA LYS A 415 -0.62 35.01 13.95
C LYS A 415 -0.46 33.57 13.45
N VAL A 416 0.38 32.79 14.12
CA VAL A 416 0.58 31.36 13.82
C VAL A 416 -0.72 30.57 13.98
N LYS A 417 -1.45 30.80 15.06
CA LYS A 417 -2.74 30.14 15.32
C LYS A 417 -3.76 30.47 14.22
N TRP A 418 -3.90 31.75 13.84
CA TRP A 418 -4.81 32.17 12.78
C TRP A 418 -4.45 31.53 11.43
N PHE A 419 -3.16 31.51 11.04
CA PHE A 419 -2.74 30.83 9.81
C PHE A 419 -3.06 29.34 9.84
N LYS A 420 -2.88 28.70 10.99
CA LYS A 420 -3.23 27.29 11.19
C LYS A 420 -4.74 27.07 11.04
N ASP A 421 -5.55 27.90 11.68
CA ASP A 421 -7.03 27.81 11.62
C ASP A 421 -7.54 28.03 10.19
N CYS A 422 -7.03 29.04 9.47
CA CYS A 422 -7.33 29.27 8.05
C CYS A 422 -6.95 28.06 7.18
N LYS A 423 -5.75 27.49 7.40
CA LYS A 423 -5.27 26.32 6.67
C LYS A 423 -6.12 25.09 6.96
N ASP A 424 -6.54 24.90 8.21
CA ASP A 424 -7.39 23.80 8.63
C ASP A 424 -8.80 23.92 8.02
N ILE A 425 -9.37 25.13 7.97
CA ILE A 425 -10.65 25.39 7.31
C ILE A 425 -10.56 25.18 5.80
N ALA A 426 -9.53 25.70 5.14
CA ALA A 426 -9.28 25.46 3.72
C ALA A 426 -9.14 23.96 3.42
N ARG A 427 -8.44 23.22 4.29
CA ARG A 427 -8.30 21.76 4.19
C ARG A 427 -9.66 21.07 4.31
N LYS A 428 -10.50 21.44 5.27
CA LYS A 428 -11.87 20.88 5.44
C LYS A 428 -12.73 21.09 4.20
N ILE A 429 -12.73 22.30 3.63
CA ILE A 429 -13.48 22.62 2.40
C ILE A 429 -12.99 21.75 1.23
N CYS A 430 -11.68 21.63 1.05
CA CYS A 430 -11.08 20.81 -0.01
C CYS A 430 -11.40 19.32 0.17
N ASN A 431 -11.29 18.80 1.39
CA ASN A 431 -11.62 17.41 1.71
C ASN A 431 -13.09 17.10 1.40
N ASN A 432 -14.02 17.94 1.85
CA ASN A 432 -15.45 17.77 1.54
C ASN A 432 -15.73 17.75 0.04
N HIS A 433 -15.10 18.66 -0.70
CA HIS A 433 -15.24 18.71 -2.14
C HIS A 433 -14.75 17.41 -2.83
N SER A 434 -13.60 16.89 -2.38
CA SER A 434 -13.04 15.62 -2.88
C SER A 434 -13.92 14.41 -2.52
N GLU A 435 -14.40 14.35 -1.28
CA GLU A 435 -15.34 13.32 -0.84
C GLU A 435 -16.64 13.38 -1.64
N ARG A 436 -17.15 14.59 -1.91
CA ARG A 436 -18.39 14.78 -2.67
C ARG A 436 -18.25 14.37 -4.14
N CYS A 437 -17.12 14.66 -4.76
CA CYS A 437 -16.85 14.18 -6.12
C CYS A 437 -16.68 12.65 -6.16
N THR A 438 -16.03 12.07 -5.15
CA THR A 438 -15.92 10.60 -4.99
C THR A 438 -17.29 9.95 -4.81
N ALA A 439 -18.18 10.54 -4.01
CA ALA A 439 -19.55 10.08 -3.84
C ALA A 439 -20.33 10.14 -5.17
N ASN A 440 -20.21 11.25 -5.92
CA ASN A 440 -20.88 11.39 -7.21
C ASN A 440 -20.46 10.31 -8.21
N TYR A 441 -19.17 9.97 -8.28
CA TYR A 441 -18.71 8.86 -9.11
C TYR A 441 -19.39 7.53 -8.77
N LYS A 442 -19.55 7.24 -7.49
CA LYS A 442 -20.19 6.00 -7.04
C LYS A 442 -21.67 5.99 -7.44
N VAL A 443 -22.38 7.11 -7.24
CA VAL A 443 -23.79 7.28 -7.63
C VAL A 443 -23.97 7.17 -9.15
N ASP A 444 -23.08 7.76 -9.94
CA ASP A 444 -23.15 7.70 -11.41
C ASP A 444 -22.80 6.32 -11.97
N ILE A 445 -21.78 5.63 -11.42
CA ILE A 445 -21.52 4.23 -11.77
C ILE A 445 -22.74 3.39 -11.41
N ALA A 446 -23.22 3.47 -10.17
CA ALA A 446 -24.39 2.69 -9.73
C ALA A 446 -25.61 2.93 -10.62
N GLY A 447 -25.88 4.18 -11.01
CA GLY A 447 -26.96 4.51 -11.93
C GLY A 447 -26.80 3.90 -13.32
N ALA A 448 -25.57 3.83 -13.85
CA ALA A 448 -25.30 3.21 -15.15
C ALA A 448 -25.48 1.69 -15.14
N PHE A 449 -25.26 1.03 -14.00
CA PHE A 449 -25.38 -0.42 -13.83
C PHE A 449 -26.71 -0.88 -13.19
N LEU A 450 -27.69 0.00 -13.00
CA LEU A 450 -28.93 -0.25 -12.26
C LEU A 450 -29.72 -1.51 -12.69
N ASN A 451 -29.66 -1.86 -13.98
CA ASN A 451 -30.32 -3.03 -14.56
C ASN A 451 -29.34 -3.93 -15.33
N GLU A 452 -28.05 -3.91 -14.97
CA GLU A 452 -27.01 -4.68 -15.64
C GLU A 452 -26.28 -5.57 -14.63
N ASN A 453 -25.70 -6.67 -15.11
CA ASN A 453 -24.86 -7.52 -14.29
C ASN A 453 -23.51 -6.84 -14.03
N MET A 454 -22.95 -7.07 -12.85
CA MET A 454 -21.67 -6.50 -12.45
C MET A 454 -20.71 -7.57 -11.96
N TYR A 455 -19.52 -7.60 -12.54
CA TYR A 455 -18.42 -8.45 -12.08
C TYR A 455 -17.20 -7.59 -11.73
N PHE A 456 -16.50 -7.98 -10.68
CA PHE A 456 -15.29 -7.31 -10.22
C PHE A 456 -14.10 -8.24 -10.40
N PRO A 457 -13.26 -8.07 -11.44
CA PRO A 457 -12.02 -8.83 -11.52
C PRO A 457 -11.13 -8.50 -10.31
N HIS A 458 -10.48 -9.52 -9.73
CA HIS A 458 -9.60 -9.37 -8.56
C HIS A 458 -8.13 -9.57 -8.92
N SER A 459 -7.24 -8.85 -8.24
CA SER A 459 -5.80 -9.07 -8.23
C SER A 459 -5.25 -9.06 -6.81
N LEU A 460 -4.04 -9.56 -6.62
CA LEU A 460 -3.39 -9.68 -5.32
C LEU A 460 -2.44 -8.53 -5.05
N ASP A 461 -2.22 -8.19 -3.79
CA ASP A 461 -0.97 -7.55 -3.39
C ASP A 461 0.18 -8.58 -3.30
N PHE A 462 1.40 -8.11 -3.02
CA PHE A 462 2.56 -9.00 -2.91
C PHE A 462 2.49 -10.02 -1.75
N ARG A 463 1.50 -9.89 -0.86
CA ARG A 463 1.28 -10.79 0.29
C ARG A 463 0.18 -11.82 -0.01
N GLY A 464 -0.52 -11.68 -1.14
CA GLY A 464 -1.62 -12.56 -1.52
C GLY A 464 -3.01 -12.04 -1.13
N ARG A 465 -3.17 -10.84 -0.56
CA ARG A 465 -4.51 -10.28 -0.27
C ARG A 465 -5.20 -9.88 -1.57
N ALA A 466 -6.43 -10.32 -1.77
CA ALA A 466 -7.21 -10.00 -2.96
C ALA A 466 -7.85 -8.61 -2.89
N TYR A 467 -7.85 -7.91 -4.03
CA TYR A 467 -8.42 -6.59 -4.22
C TYR A 467 -9.14 -6.52 -5.56
N PRO A 468 -10.37 -5.98 -5.61
CA PRO A 468 -10.98 -5.59 -6.88
C PRO A 468 -10.05 -4.68 -7.68
N ILE A 469 -9.93 -4.95 -8.98
CA ILE A 469 -9.16 -4.14 -9.93
C ILE A 469 -9.84 -2.77 -10.16
N PRO A 470 -11.19 -2.66 -10.33
CA PRO A 470 -11.87 -1.37 -10.42
C PRO A 470 -11.72 -0.56 -9.13
N PRO A 471 -11.11 0.64 -9.13
CA PRO A 471 -10.73 1.32 -7.89
C PRO A 471 -11.84 2.16 -7.23
N LEU A 472 -12.87 2.60 -7.98
CA LEU A 472 -13.83 3.61 -7.50
C LEU A 472 -15.10 3.04 -6.87
N PHE A 473 -15.68 2.02 -7.52
CA PHE A 473 -16.93 1.39 -7.10
C PHE A 473 -16.74 -0.13 -7.11
N ASN A 474 -16.75 -0.72 -5.92
CA ASN A 474 -16.59 -2.14 -5.65
C ASN A 474 -17.06 -2.43 -4.20
N HIS A 475 -17.24 -3.70 -3.87
CA HIS A 475 -17.70 -4.15 -2.54
C HIS A 475 -16.68 -3.94 -1.41
N LEU A 476 -15.39 -3.74 -1.73
CA LEU A 476 -14.36 -3.38 -0.75
C LEU A 476 -14.38 -1.89 -0.37
N GLY A 477 -15.23 -1.09 -1.03
CA GLY A 477 -15.43 0.33 -0.78
C GLY A 477 -16.03 0.66 0.59
N ASN A 478 -16.44 1.92 0.77
CA ASN A 478 -17.09 2.37 2.00
C ASN A 478 -18.54 1.83 2.11
N ASP A 479 -19.17 2.04 3.28
CA ASP A 479 -20.55 1.63 3.58
C ASP A 479 -21.55 1.93 2.44
N LEU A 480 -21.50 3.14 1.84
CA LEU A 480 -22.33 3.49 0.69
C LEU A 480 -22.19 2.52 -0.50
N CYS A 481 -20.97 2.12 -0.86
CA CYS A 481 -20.75 1.15 -1.93
C CYS A 481 -21.34 -0.22 -1.57
N ARG A 482 -21.21 -0.65 -0.31
CA ARG A 482 -21.67 -1.96 0.17
C ARG A 482 -23.20 -2.02 0.21
N GLY A 483 -23.85 -0.99 0.74
CA GLY A 483 -25.33 -0.90 0.75
C GLY A 483 -25.94 -0.82 -0.66
N LEU A 484 -25.20 -0.30 -1.65
CA LEU A 484 -25.64 -0.25 -3.05
C LEU A 484 -25.51 -1.59 -3.79
N LEU A 485 -24.82 -2.58 -3.24
CA LEU A 485 -24.50 -3.84 -3.91
C LEU A 485 -25.29 -5.01 -3.30
N LEU A 486 -25.90 -5.81 -4.17
CA LEU A 486 -26.53 -7.09 -3.82
C LEU A 486 -25.93 -8.20 -4.68
N PHE A 487 -26.06 -9.45 -4.22
CA PHE A 487 -25.82 -10.58 -5.10
C PHE A 487 -26.88 -10.61 -6.21
N LYS A 488 -26.46 -10.97 -7.43
CA LYS A 488 -27.40 -11.09 -8.55
C LYS A 488 -28.32 -12.30 -8.37
N ASP A 489 -27.75 -13.41 -7.93
CA ASP A 489 -28.52 -14.61 -7.62
C ASP A 489 -29.33 -14.40 -6.35
N SER A 490 -30.46 -15.10 -6.23
CA SER A 490 -31.31 -15.02 -5.04
C SER A 490 -31.52 -16.42 -4.49
N LYS A 491 -31.54 -16.56 -3.17
CA LYS A 491 -31.76 -17.83 -2.48
C LYS A 491 -32.85 -17.68 -1.42
N PRO A 492 -33.70 -18.70 -1.18
CA PRO A 492 -34.72 -18.62 -0.14
C PRO A 492 -34.04 -18.49 1.23
N LEU A 493 -34.52 -17.58 2.09
CA LEU A 493 -33.95 -17.35 3.41
C LEU A 493 -33.89 -18.62 4.26
N ARG A 494 -34.95 -19.43 4.23
CA ARG A 494 -35.21 -20.52 5.18
C ARG A 494 -35.26 -20.00 6.62
N LYS A 495 -35.54 -20.89 7.57
CA LYS A 495 -35.54 -20.55 9.00
C LYS A 495 -34.21 -19.92 9.45
N ASN A 496 -33.07 -20.53 9.08
CA ASN A 496 -31.76 -20.06 9.53
C ASN A 496 -31.37 -18.71 8.90
N GLY A 497 -31.68 -18.49 7.61
CA GLY A 497 -31.34 -17.22 6.97
C GLY A 497 -32.15 -16.04 7.51
N LEU A 498 -33.40 -16.26 7.94
CA LEU A 498 -34.16 -15.21 8.64
C LEU A 498 -33.49 -14.83 9.97
N THR A 499 -32.97 -15.81 10.71
CA THR A 499 -32.21 -15.58 11.94
C THR A 499 -30.93 -14.79 11.65
N TRP A 500 -30.14 -15.19 10.65
CA TRP A 500 -28.92 -14.48 10.26
C TRP A 500 -29.18 -13.06 9.76
N LEU A 501 -30.30 -12.82 9.07
CA LEU A 501 -30.70 -11.48 8.67
C LEU A 501 -31.00 -10.58 9.88
N LYS A 502 -31.64 -11.13 10.93
CA LYS A 502 -31.85 -10.39 12.18
C LYS A 502 -30.55 -10.10 12.93
N ILE A 503 -29.61 -11.06 12.92
CA ILE A 503 -28.28 -10.89 13.53
C ILE A 503 -27.50 -9.80 12.78
N GLN A 504 -27.53 -9.82 11.45
CA GLN A 504 -26.89 -8.81 10.60
C GLN A 504 -27.37 -7.39 10.91
N ILE A 505 -28.68 -7.18 11.12
CA ILE A 505 -29.22 -5.86 11.51
C ILE A 505 -28.66 -5.41 12.86
N ALA A 506 -28.59 -6.31 13.85
CA ALA A 506 -28.00 -6.00 15.14
C ALA A 506 -26.50 -5.67 15.04
N ASN A 507 -25.74 -6.42 14.22
CA ASN A 507 -24.32 -6.18 13.96
C ASN A 507 -24.12 -4.79 13.35
N LEU A 508 -24.87 -4.46 12.29
CA LEU A 508 -24.78 -3.17 11.59
C LEU A 508 -25.22 -1.98 12.47
N ALA A 509 -26.15 -2.21 13.40
CA ALA A 509 -26.56 -1.24 14.41
C ALA A 509 -25.53 -1.05 15.56
N GLY A 510 -24.44 -1.82 15.59
CA GLY A 510 -23.37 -1.75 16.58
C GLY A 510 -23.58 -2.61 17.83
N ASN A 511 -24.49 -3.59 17.79
CA ASN A 511 -24.77 -4.52 18.90
C ASN A 511 -24.13 -5.90 18.67
N ASP A 512 -22.84 -5.93 18.32
CA ASP A 512 -22.07 -7.10 17.89
C ASP A 512 -21.25 -7.77 19.03
N LYS A 513 -21.47 -7.38 20.29
CA LYS A 513 -20.74 -7.90 21.47
C LYS A 513 -21.63 -8.62 22.48
N VAL A 514 -22.81 -9.04 22.04
CA VAL A 514 -23.77 -9.84 22.83
C VAL A 514 -24.04 -11.18 22.13
N SER A 515 -24.72 -12.11 22.81
CA SER A 515 -25.01 -13.43 22.23
C SER A 515 -25.93 -13.32 21.02
N PHE A 516 -25.96 -14.35 20.18
CA PHE A 516 -26.85 -14.37 19.02
C PHE A 516 -28.33 -14.22 19.41
N GLU A 517 -28.77 -14.80 20.53
CA GLU A 517 -30.14 -14.63 21.04
C GLU A 517 -30.44 -13.19 21.42
N ASP A 518 -29.50 -12.52 22.10
CA ASP A 518 -29.64 -11.11 22.47
C ASP A 518 -29.67 -10.19 21.24
N ARG A 519 -28.94 -10.55 20.17
CA ARG A 519 -28.99 -9.83 18.87
C ARG A 519 -30.32 -10.00 18.16
N ILE A 520 -30.85 -11.20 18.14
CA ILE A 520 -32.17 -11.49 17.57
C ILE A 520 -33.22 -10.67 18.33
N LYS A 521 -33.16 -10.71 19.67
CA LYS A 521 -34.07 -9.95 20.53
C LYS A 521 -33.94 -8.44 20.30
N PHE A 522 -32.74 -7.90 20.16
CA PHE A 522 -32.53 -6.50 19.83
C PHE A 522 -33.27 -6.09 18.55
N THR A 523 -33.17 -6.91 17.50
CA THR A 523 -33.85 -6.67 16.23
C THR A 523 -35.37 -6.81 16.35
N GLU A 524 -35.87 -7.74 17.17
CA GLU A 524 -37.31 -7.89 17.44
C GLU A 524 -37.87 -6.71 18.26
N ASP A 525 -37.12 -6.22 19.25
CA ASP A 525 -37.50 -5.06 20.07
C ASP A 525 -37.56 -3.77 19.22
N HIS A 526 -36.75 -3.68 18.15
CA HIS A 526 -36.73 -2.54 17.23
C HIS A 526 -37.51 -2.79 15.93
N LEU A 527 -38.40 -3.79 15.88
CA LEU A 527 -39.10 -4.15 14.65
C LEU A 527 -39.93 -2.99 14.07
N GLU A 528 -40.53 -2.16 14.93
CA GLU A 528 -41.28 -0.97 14.50
C GLU A 528 -40.37 0.14 13.96
N ASP A 529 -39.13 0.25 14.44
CA ASP A 529 -38.13 1.19 13.90
C ASP A 529 -37.61 0.72 12.53
N ILE A 530 -37.47 -0.59 12.35
CA ILE A 530 -37.07 -1.22 11.09
C ILE A 530 -38.16 -1.00 10.03
N LYS A 531 -39.43 -1.28 10.37
CA LYS A 531 -40.57 -1.04 9.48
C LYS A 531 -40.71 0.43 9.11
N ASP A 532 -40.52 1.34 10.07
CA ASP A 532 -40.55 2.78 9.79
C ASP A 532 -39.40 3.20 8.87
N SER A 533 -38.18 2.72 9.13
CA SER A 533 -37.00 3.00 8.32
C SER A 533 -37.14 2.52 6.88
N ALA A 534 -37.78 1.37 6.65
CA ALA A 534 -37.97 0.84 5.32
C ALA A 534 -39.22 1.38 4.60
N LYS A 535 -40.26 1.87 5.31
CA LYS A 535 -41.38 2.59 4.67
C LYS A 535 -41.08 4.06 4.38
N ASN A 536 -40.45 4.77 5.34
CA ASN A 536 -40.16 6.20 5.28
C ASN A 536 -38.68 6.46 5.58
N PRO A 537 -37.75 6.08 4.68
CA PRO A 537 -36.31 6.12 4.95
C PRO A 537 -35.74 7.52 5.23
N LEU A 538 -36.32 8.57 4.61
CA LEU A 538 -35.86 9.95 4.78
C LEU A 538 -36.73 10.79 5.71
N ASP A 539 -38.04 10.53 5.74
CA ASP A 539 -39.02 11.36 6.47
C ASP A 539 -39.54 10.69 7.77
N GLY A 540 -39.05 9.48 8.08
CA GLY A 540 -39.36 8.74 9.30
C GLY A 540 -38.51 9.12 10.51
N ARG A 541 -38.43 8.23 11.50
CA ARG A 541 -37.66 8.41 12.75
C ARG A 541 -36.15 8.43 12.57
N GLY A 542 -35.65 8.00 11.41
CA GLY A 542 -34.22 8.01 11.07
C GLY A 542 -33.38 7.09 11.94
N TRP A 543 -33.93 5.95 12.40
CA TRP A 543 -33.22 5.01 13.28
C TRP A 543 -31.94 4.45 12.63
N TRP A 544 -32.04 4.02 11.37
CA TRP A 544 -30.93 3.46 10.60
C TRP A 544 -29.74 4.43 10.43
N ILE A 545 -29.96 5.75 10.49
CA ILE A 545 -28.90 6.77 10.34
C ILE A 545 -27.91 6.73 11.52
N LYS A 546 -28.37 6.28 12.69
CA LYS A 546 -27.56 6.20 13.92
C LYS A 546 -26.70 4.93 13.99
N ALA A 547 -26.89 3.99 13.07
CA ALA A 547 -26.12 2.76 12.99
C ALA A 547 -24.64 3.02 12.68
N GLU A 548 -23.75 2.07 12.98
CA GLU A 548 -22.33 2.19 12.62
C GLU A 548 -22.13 2.18 11.10
N ASP A 549 -22.92 1.34 10.40
CA ASP A 549 -22.97 1.22 8.94
C ASP A 549 -24.39 1.52 8.40
N PRO A 550 -24.75 2.82 8.23
CA PRO A 550 -26.12 3.23 7.93
C PRO A 550 -26.70 2.63 6.65
N TRP A 551 -25.98 2.66 5.53
CA TRP A 551 -26.53 2.22 4.24
C TRP A 551 -26.74 0.71 4.17
N GLN A 552 -25.81 -0.06 4.74
CA GLN A 552 -25.97 -1.50 4.87
C GLN A 552 -27.12 -1.83 5.85
N CYS A 553 -27.26 -1.09 6.95
CA CYS A 553 -28.36 -1.27 7.91
C CYS A 553 -29.72 -1.02 7.24
N LEU A 554 -29.85 0.06 6.47
CA LEU A 554 -31.07 0.34 5.71
C LEU A 554 -31.35 -0.74 4.66
N ALA A 555 -30.33 -1.28 3.99
CA ALA A 555 -30.49 -2.37 3.03
C ALA A 555 -31.06 -3.62 3.70
N ALA A 556 -30.54 -3.97 4.88
CA ALA A 556 -31.05 -5.08 5.68
C ALA A 556 -32.46 -4.82 6.22
N CYS A 557 -32.80 -3.57 6.58
CA CYS A 557 -34.16 -3.19 6.98
C CYS A 557 -35.17 -3.42 5.85
N PHE A 558 -34.84 -3.01 4.62
CA PHE A 558 -35.68 -3.28 3.44
C PHE A 558 -35.89 -4.78 3.22
N GLU A 559 -34.80 -5.55 3.28
CA GLU A 559 -34.85 -7.00 3.05
C GLU A 559 -35.71 -7.71 4.11
N LEU A 560 -35.56 -7.35 5.39
CA LEU A 560 -36.34 -7.93 6.47
C LEU A 560 -37.82 -7.55 6.37
N GLN A 561 -38.13 -6.29 6.05
CA GLN A 561 -39.54 -5.89 5.86
C GLN A 561 -40.18 -6.67 4.71
N ASP A 562 -39.52 -6.77 3.56
CA ASP A 562 -40.05 -7.52 2.42
C ASP A 562 -40.26 -9.00 2.76
N ALA A 563 -39.33 -9.60 3.50
CA ALA A 563 -39.45 -10.97 3.96
C ALA A 563 -40.65 -11.15 4.90
N LEU A 564 -40.93 -10.19 5.79
CA LEU A 564 -42.07 -10.26 6.72
C LEU A 564 -43.43 -9.95 6.05
N GLU A 565 -43.45 -9.17 4.97
CA GLU A 565 -44.65 -8.89 4.18
C GLU A 565 -44.96 -10.02 3.16
N SER A 566 -43.98 -10.88 2.85
CA SER A 566 -44.17 -12.10 2.07
C SER A 566 -45.18 -13.04 2.73
N PRO A 567 -45.98 -13.81 1.96
CA PRO A 567 -46.86 -14.84 2.50
C PRO A 567 -46.13 -15.88 3.36
N ASP A 568 -44.86 -16.14 3.06
CA ASP A 568 -43.99 -17.06 3.80
C ASP A 568 -42.57 -16.46 3.85
N PRO A 569 -42.15 -15.90 5.02
CA PRO A 569 -40.84 -15.31 5.19
C PRO A 569 -39.67 -16.27 4.93
N GLU A 570 -39.84 -17.57 5.18
CA GLU A 570 -38.77 -18.56 4.98
C GLU A 570 -38.56 -18.87 3.48
N LYS A 571 -39.57 -18.66 2.63
CA LYS A 571 -39.45 -18.85 1.17
C LYS A 571 -39.07 -17.57 0.42
N TYR A 572 -38.98 -16.43 1.12
CA TYR A 572 -38.56 -15.17 0.52
C TYR A 572 -37.16 -15.32 -0.10
N LEU A 573 -37.04 -14.95 -1.37
CA LEU A 573 -35.80 -15.03 -2.14
C LEU A 573 -34.94 -13.80 -1.85
N SER A 574 -33.95 -13.98 -0.98
CA SER A 574 -33.06 -12.91 -0.55
C SER A 574 -31.80 -12.81 -1.39
N GLN A 575 -31.36 -11.57 -1.61
CA GLN A 575 -30.16 -11.22 -2.38
C GLN A 575 -29.08 -10.55 -1.53
N ILE A 576 -29.39 -10.21 -0.27
CA ILE A 576 -28.48 -9.48 0.59
C ILE A 576 -27.27 -10.34 0.99
N PRO A 577 -26.04 -9.82 0.91
CA PRO A 577 -24.89 -10.45 1.52
C PRO A 577 -24.97 -10.34 3.05
N ILE A 578 -24.78 -11.46 3.76
CA ILE A 578 -24.56 -11.47 5.21
C ILE A 578 -23.07 -11.54 5.48
N HIS A 579 -22.57 -10.71 6.40
CA HIS A 579 -21.14 -10.55 6.67
C HIS A 579 -20.76 -11.36 7.89
N GLN A 580 -19.64 -12.06 7.83
CA GLN A 580 -19.05 -12.78 8.95
C GLN A 580 -17.61 -12.29 9.12
N ASP A 581 -17.34 -11.61 10.22
CA ASP A 581 -16.08 -10.90 10.46
C ASP A 581 -15.23 -11.61 11.50
N GLY A 582 -13.94 -11.78 11.24
CA GLY A 582 -13.01 -12.36 12.22
C GLY A 582 -12.67 -11.39 13.36
N THR A 583 -12.80 -11.82 14.61
CA THR A 583 -12.39 -11.03 15.80
C THR A 583 -10.86 -10.89 15.85
N CYS A 584 -10.35 -9.82 15.24
CA CYS A 584 -8.91 -9.52 15.14
C CYS A 584 -8.11 -10.69 14.51
N ASN A 585 -8.39 -10.98 13.22
CA ASN A 585 -7.86 -12.14 12.50
C ASN A 585 -6.34 -12.34 12.64
N GLY A 586 -5.55 -11.26 12.65
CA GLY A 586 -4.10 -11.35 12.88
C GLY A 586 -3.70 -11.99 14.22
N LEU A 587 -4.42 -11.69 15.31
CA LEU A 587 -4.22 -12.36 16.61
C LEU A 587 -4.74 -13.80 16.60
N GLN A 588 -5.81 -14.09 15.86
CA GLN A 588 -6.30 -15.46 15.70
C GLN A 588 -5.22 -16.35 15.06
N HIS A 589 -4.59 -15.89 13.97
CA HIS A 589 -3.47 -16.61 13.36
C HIS A 589 -2.28 -16.75 14.31
N TYR A 590 -1.92 -15.70 15.05
CA TYR A 590 -0.83 -15.80 16.03
C TYR A 590 -1.12 -16.77 17.18
N ALA A 591 -2.33 -16.75 17.74
CA ALA A 591 -2.73 -17.66 18.82
C ALA A 591 -2.75 -19.12 18.34
N ALA A 592 -3.17 -19.37 17.10
CA ALA A 592 -3.15 -20.70 16.49
C ALA A 592 -1.71 -21.22 16.23
N LEU A 593 -0.81 -20.35 15.77
CA LEU A 593 0.61 -20.69 15.57
C LEU A 593 1.34 -20.89 16.90
N GLY A 594 1.14 -19.98 17.86
CA GLY A 594 1.81 -19.96 19.16
C GLY A 594 1.24 -20.97 20.15
N GLY A 595 -0.01 -21.41 19.96
CA GLY A 595 -0.68 -22.31 20.90
C GLY A 595 -1.14 -21.62 22.18
N ASP A 596 -1.41 -20.31 22.14
CA ASP A 596 -1.76 -19.49 23.31
C ASP A 596 -3.22 -19.70 23.72
N LEU A 597 -3.50 -20.44 24.80
CA LEU A 597 -4.88 -20.73 25.24
C LEU A 597 -5.63 -19.49 25.77
N GLU A 598 -4.98 -18.66 26.60
CA GLU A 598 -5.58 -17.41 27.09
C GLU A 598 -5.86 -16.45 25.93
N GLY A 599 -4.88 -16.28 25.04
CA GLY A 599 -5.03 -15.49 23.82
C GLY A 599 -6.16 -16.00 22.92
N ALA A 600 -6.24 -17.32 22.70
CA ALA A 600 -7.27 -17.96 21.88
C ALA A 600 -8.70 -17.70 22.41
N LYS A 601 -8.89 -17.69 23.73
CA LYS A 601 -10.19 -17.32 24.34
C LYS A 601 -10.58 -15.87 24.03
N GLN A 602 -9.63 -14.96 24.07
CA GLN A 602 -9.87 -13.52 23.88
C GLN A 602 -10.19 -13.12 22.44
N VAL A 603 -9.91 -14.00 21.47
CA VAL A 603 -10.13 -13.79 20.03
C VAL A 603 -11.11 -14.81 19.44
N ASP A 604 -11.93 -15.42 20.30
CA ASP A 604 -13.02 -16.33 19.93
C ASP A 604 -12.58 -17.57 19.13
N LEU A 605 -11.33 -18.03 19.33
CA LEU A 605 -10.87 -19.34 18.83
C LEU A 605 -11.32 -20.49 19.73
N TYR A 606 -11.70 -20.19 20.97
CA TYR A 606 -12.18 -21.17 21.94
C TYR A 606 -13.69 -20.96 22.18
N PRO A 607 -14.48 -22.03 22.37
CA PRO A 607 -15.92 -21.90 22.61
C PRO A 607 -16.24 -21.02 23.83
N SER A 608 -17.21 -20.13 23.66
CA SER A 608 -17.72 -19.22 24.68
C SER A 608 -19.22 -19.00 24.51
N ASP A 609 -19.90 -18.60 25.60
CA ASP A 609 -21.34 -18.27 25.55
C ASP A 609 -21.61 -16.91 24.91
N LYS A 610 -20.63 -16.00 24.96
CA LYS A 610 -20.70 -14.64 24.40
C LYS A 610 -19.41 -14.31 23.64
N PRO A 611 -19.49 -13.45 22.60
CA PRO A 611 -18.29 -12.98 21.90
C PRO A 611 -17.36 -12.24 22.84
N SER A 612 -16.06 -12.46 22.66
CA SER A 612 -15.02 -11.82 23.47
C SER A 612 -14.65 -10.46 22.87
N ASP A 613 -14.46 -9.45 23.73
CA ASP A 613 -13.99 -8.14 23.31
C ASP A 613 -12.60 -7.88 23.88
N ILE A 614 -11.58 -8.36 23.16
CA ILE A 614 -10.17 -8.18 23.53
C ILE A 614 -9.83 -6.74 23.89
N TYR A 615 -10.42 -5.76 23.20
CA TYR A 615 -10.15 -4.34 23.46
C TYR A 615 -10.67 -3.89 24.83
N THR A 616 -11.83 -4.40 25.25
CA THR A 616 -12.37 -4.14 26.59
C THR A 616 -11.58 -4.88 27.65
N SER A 617 -11.16 -6.12 27.38
CA SER A 617 -10.27 -6.87 28.28
C SER A 617 -8.93 -6.16 28.49
N VAL A 618 -8.29 -5.68 27.42
CA VAL A 618 -7.04 -4.91 27.50
C VAL A 618 -7.26 -3.58 28.23
N ALA A 619 -8.36 -2.87 27.95
CA ALA A 619 -8.67 -1.63 28.67
C ALA A 619 -8.85 -1.86 30.18
N ALA A 620 -9.52 -2.95 30.57
CA ALA A 620 -9.70 -3.33 31.97
C ALA A 620 -8.35 -3.63 32.64
N ARG A 621 -7.52 -4.47 32.01
CA ARG A 621 -6.19 -4.82 32.54
C ARG A 621 -5.26 -3.61 32.64
N VAL A 622 -5.29 -2.69 31.67
CA VAL A 622 -4.56 -1.42 31.75
C VAL A 622 -5.07 -0.55 32.90
N ASN A 623 -6.39 -0.46 33.14
CA ASN A 623 -6.92 0.25 34.30
C ASN A 623 -6.49 -0.41 35.62
N GLU A 624 -6.43 -1.73 35.70
CA GLU A 624 -5.89 -2.45 36.85
C GLU A 624 -4.40 -2.17 37.07
N MET A 625 -3.59 -2.11 36.01
CA MET A 625 -2.18 -1.74 36.10
C MET A 625 -2.01 -0.31 36.61
N ILE A 626 -2.83 0.64 36.13
CA ILE A 626 -2.84 2.03 36.63
C ILE A 626 -3.22 2.07 38.11
N ALA A 627 -4.22 1.28 38.53
CA ALA A 627 -4.61 1.18 39.93
C ALA A 627 -3.52 0.58 40.82
N LYS A 628 -2.79 -0.43 40.32
CA LYS A 628 -1.61 -1.00 40.99
C LYS A 628 -0.49 0.02 41.13
N ASP A 629 -0.19 0.76 40.05
CA ASP A 629 0.81 1.83 40.09
C ASP A 629 0.42 2.89 41.15
N LEU A 630 -0.85 3.29 41.22
CA LEU A 630 -1.34 4.22 42.27
C LEU A 630 -1.20 3.66 43.69
N ALA A 631 -1.51 2.38 43.89
CA ALA A 631 -1.42 1.71 45.19
C ALA A 631 0.04 1.54 45.65
N ALA A 632 0.96 1.23 44.73
CA ALA A 632 2.39 1.07 45.03
C ALA A 632 3.03 2.35 45.61
N TYR A 633 2.47 3.54 45.30
CA TYR A 633 2.91 4.83 45.86
C TYR A 633 2.14 5.27 47.13
N SER A 634 1.39 4.36 47.78
CA SER A 634 0.63 4.61 49.01
C SER A 634 1.23 3.96 50.27
N GLU A 635 2.26 3.11 50.13
CA GLU A 635 3.01 2.59 51.28
C GLU A 635 4.06 3.61 51.79
N PRO A 636 4.27 3.74 53.11
CA PRO A 636 5.35 4.57 53.66
C PRO A 636 6.72 4.06 53.20
N LEU A 637 7.62 5.00 52.87
CA LEU A 637 8.97 4.80 52.30
C LEU A 637 9.98 4.01 53.16
N GLU A 638 9.58 3.38 54.28
CA GLU A 638 10.49 2.78 55.26
C GLU A 638 10.88 1.31 54.99
N SER A 639 10.51 0.69 53.87
CA SER A 639 10.88 -0.72 53.58
C SER A 639 11.48 -0.98 52.18
N LEU A 640 11.83 0.06 51.43
CA LEU A 640 12.34 -0.08 50.05
C LEU A 640 13.86 -0.22 49.93
N GLU A 641 14.62 -0.19 51.02
CA GLU A 641 16.08 -0.41 50.97
C GLU A 641 16.44 -1.90 50.78
N ASP A 642 15.61 -2.84 51.21
CA ASP A 642 15.93 -4.28 51.14
C ASP A 642 15.55 -4.97 49.81
N LYS A 643 14.76 -4.34 48.95
CA LYS A 643 14.33 -4.94 47.65
C LYS A 643 15.25 -4.62 46.46
N LYS A 644 16.36 -3.90 46.67
CA LYS A 644 17.35 -3.62 45.61
C LYS A 644 18.25 -4.82 45.26
N GLN A 645 18.21 -5.93 46.00
CA GLN A 645 19.15 -7.04 45.82
C GLN A 645 18.64 -8.25 45.03
N ASN A 646 17.34 -8.39 44.75
CA ASN A 646 16.82 -9.51 43.96
C ASN A 646 16.22 -9.06 42.61
N ASN A 647 17.11 -8.85 41.64
CA ASN A 647 16.78 -8.74 40.22
C ASN A 647 16.27 -10.11 39.70
N LEU A 648 14.96 -10.32 39.77
CA LEU A 648 14.27 -11.42 39.10
C LEU A 648 13.15 -10.91 38.17
N TYR A 649 13.41 -9.84 37.43
CA TYR A 649 12.55 -9.37 36.34
C TYR A 649 13.42 -8.99 35.12
N PRO A 650 13.34 -9.72 33.99
CA PRO A 650 14.27 -9.54 32.89
C PRO A 650 13.81 -8.46 31.90
N PHE A 651 13.36 -7.28 32.34
CA PHE A 651 13.11 -6.12 31.44
C PHE A 651 13.16 -4.77 32.18
N ASN A 652 14.20 -4.51 32.99
CA ASN A 652 14.42 -3.19 33.57
C ASN A 652 15.48 -2.42 32.76
N ILE A 653 15.05 -1.67 31.72
CA ILE A 653 15.91 -0.83 30.86
C ILE A 653 15.56 0.67 30.99
N TYR A 654 14.84 1.08 32.05
CA TYR A 654 14.36 2.47 32.20
C TYR A 654 14.68 3.10 33.56
N SER A 655 15.79 2.74 34.19
CA SER A 655 16.19 3.28 35.51
C SER A 655 16.40 4.80 35.54
N ASP A 656 16.68 5.42 34.39
CA ASP A 656 17.06 6.85 34.34
C ASP A 656 15.87 7.79 34.06
N MET A 657 14.70 7.26 33.66
CA MET A 657 13.50 8.07 33.37
C MET A 657 12.61 8.27 34.61
N ASP A 658 12.68 7.35 35.57
CA ASP A 658 11.92 7.39 36.83
C ASP A 658 12.35 8.54 37.76
N ALA A 659 13.44 9.24 37.45
CA ALA A 659 13.97 10.34 38.25
C ALA A 659 13.30 11.71 37.97
N LYS A 660 12.48 11.88 36.91
CA LYS A 660 11.88 13.20 36.57
C LYS A 660 10.40 13.22 36.18
N ILE A 661 9.78 12.08 35.85
CA ILE A 661 8.35 12.02 35.54
C ILE A 661 7.63 11.35 36.71
N ASN A 662 6.78 12.10 37.42
CA ASN A 662 6.00 11.53 38.51
C ASN A 662 4.90 10.62 37.93
N VAL A 663 5.20 9.32 37.82
CA VAL A 663 4.28 8.28 37.33
C VAL A 663 2.95 8.31 38.09
N LYS A 664 2.99 8.66 39.39
CA LYS A 664 1.79 8.83 40.22
C LYS A 664 0.85 9.92 39.69
N ASP A 665 1.38 11.06 39.24
CA ASP A 665 0.56 12.16 38.72
C ASP A 665 -0.10 11.78 37.39
N LEU A 666 0.62 11.05 36.53
CA LEU A 666 0.07 10.55 35.26
C LEU A 666 -1.01 9.49 35.51
N ALA A 667 -0.75 8.54 36.41
CA ALA A 667 -1.69 7.50 36.80
C ALA A 667 -2.96 8.10 37.43
N LEU A 668 -2.82 9.15 38.27
CA LEU A 668 -3.95 9.84 38.89
C LEU A 668 -4.84 10.54 37.85
N ILE A 669 -4.23 11.18 36.85
CA ILE A 669 -4.96 11.84 35.75
C ILE A 669 -5.75 10.82 34.92
N LEU A 670 -5.22 9.61 34.74
CA LEU A 670 -5.78 8.58 33.87
C LEU A 670 -6.71 7.59 34.58
N HIS A 671 -6.73 7.57 35.91
CA HIS A 671 -7.52 6.64 36.68
C HIS A 671 -9.00 6.70 36.29
N GLY A 672 -9.56 5.55 35.87
CA GLY A 672 -10.94 5.45 35.40
C GLY A 672 -11.23 6.12 34.05
N LYS A 673 -10.22 6.66 33.36
CA LYS A 673 -10.39 7.34 32.06
C LYS A 673 -10.02 6.47 30.86
N ILE A 674 -9.37 5.33 31.04
CA ILE A 674 -9.02 4.45 29.92
C ILE A 674 -10.26 3.68 29.46
N SER A 675 -10.60 3.82 28.17
CA SER A 675 -11.74 3.14 27.54
C SER A 675 -11.30 2.31 26.35
N ARG A 676 -12.18 1.38 25.92
CA ARG A 676 -12.03 0.56 24.71
C ARG A 676 -11.56 1.39 23.50
N LYS A 677 -12.13 2.58 23.30
CA LYS A 677 -11.83 3.47 22.16
C LYS A 677 -10.36 3.92 22.11
N ILE A 678 -9.71 4.08 23.28
CA ILE A 678 -8.30 4.51 23.36
C ILE A 678 -7.35 3.37 22.98
N VAL A 679 -7.65 2.14 23.41
CA VAL A 679 -6.76 0.98 23.20
C VAL A 679 -7.04 0.21 21.91
N LYS A 680 -8.23 0.35 21.30
CA LYS A 680 -8.63 -0.42 20.09
C LYS A 680 -7.60 -0.31 18.96
N GLN A 681 -7.23 0.91 18.58
CA GLN A 681 -6.31 1.14 17.45
C GLN A 681 -4.86 0.62 17.69
N PRO A 682 -4.20 0.91 18.83
CA PRO A 682 -2.86 0.37 19.09
C PRO A 682 -2.86 -1.15 19.22
N VAL A 683 -3.89 -1.77 19.82
CA VAL A 683 -4.02 -3.24 19.89
C VAL A 683 -4.15 -3.83 18.49
N MET A 684 -5.07 -3.32 17.65
CA MET A 684 -5.25 -3.78 16.27
C MET A 684 -3.96 -3.66 15.44
N THR A 685 -3.17 -2.60 15.64
CA THR A 685 -1.97 -2.36 14.81
C THR A 685 -0.71 -3.05 15.37
N SER A 686 -0.72 -3.49 16.63
CA SER A 686 0.40 -4.20 17.26
C SER A 686 0.76 -5.51 16.56
N VAL A 687 -0.23 -6.31 16.22
CA VAL A 687 -0.04 -7.54 15.43
C VAL A 687 0.46 -7.29 14.03
N TYR A 688 0.20 -6.09 13.51
CA TYR A 688 0.64 -5.67 12.19
C TYR A 688 1.96 -4.87 12.23
N GLY A 689 2.73 -5.01 13.32
CA GLY A 689 4.09 -4.48 13.41
C GLY A 689 4.17 -2.97 13.64
N VAL A 690 3.15 -2.37 14.27
CA VAL A 690 3.24 -0.96 14.68
C VAL A 690 4.45 -0.73 15.59
N THR A 691 5.19 0.34 15.33
CA THR A 691 6.26 0.75 16.23
C THR A 691 5.66 1.38 17.50
N PHE A 692 6.42 1.37 18.59
CA PHE A 692 6.02 2.03 19.84
C PHE A 692 5.63 3.51 19.61
N ILE A 693 6.41 4.23 18.80
CA ILE A 693 6.12 5.63 18.43
C ILE A 693 4.80 5.73 17.65
N GLY A 694 4.54 4.79 16.74
CA GLY A 694 3.27 4.72 16.01
C GLY A 694 2.07 4.51 16.93
N ALA A 695 2.14 3.54 17.86
CA ALA A 695 1.09 3.29 18.84
C ALA A 695 0.87 4.51 19.75
N ARG A 696 1.95 5.16 20.21
CA ARG A 696 1.89 6.39 20.99
C ARG A 696 1.14 7.50 20.27
N LEU A 697 1.43 7.73 18.98
CA LEU A 697 0.74 8.74 18.17
C LEU A 697 -0.75 8.43 17.98
N GLN A 698 -1.11 7.15 17.85
CA GLN A 698 -2.51 6.73 17.78
C GLN A 698 -3.25 7.04 19.09
N ILE A 699 -2.65 6.69 20.23
CA ILE A 699 -3.20 7.03 21.55
C ILE A 699 -3.29 8.54 21.72
N GLU A 700 -2.24 9.29 21.37
CA GLU A 700 -2.20 10.75 21.43
C GLU A 700 -3.38 11.38 20.65
N SER A 701 -3.66 10.87 19.45
CA SER A 701 -4.81 11.33 18.65
C SER A 701 -6.15 11.12 19.35
N ARG A 702 -6.33 9.96 20.02
CA ARG A 702 -7.57 9.66 20.75
C ARG A 702 -7.71 10.45 22.05
N LEU A 703 -6.60 10.72 22.72
CA LEU A 703 -6.58 11.59 23.90
C LEU A 703 -6.91 13.04 23.55
N LYS A 704 -6.48 13.54 22.37
CA LYS A 704 -6.82 14.90 21.90
C LYS A 704 -8.32 15.12 21.65
N GLU A 705 -9.06 14.06 21.32
CA GLU A 705 -10.52 14.12 21.16
C GLU A 705 -11.25 14.36 22.50
N ARG A 706 -10.56 14.14 23.63
CA ARG A 706 -11.15 14.22 24.97
C ARG A 706 -10.91 15.58 25.61
N GLN A 707 -11.99 16.16 26.14
CA GLN A 707 -11.96 17.45 26.83
C GLN A 707 -11.54 17.33 28.31
N ASP A 708 -11.66 16.13 28.90
CA ASP A 708 -11.38 15.84 30.31
C ASP A 708 -9.90 15.53 30.60
N ILE A 709 -9.01 15.73 29.62
CA ILE A 709 -7.57 15.46 29.69
C ILE A 709 -6.77 16.74 29.42
N PRO A 710 -5.81 17.13 30.30
CA PRO A 710 -4.99 18.32 30.10
C PRO A 710 -4.15 18.22 28.82
N GLN A 711 -4.36 19.17 27.89
CA GLN A 711 -3.72 19.16 26.56
C GLN A 711 -2.18 19.19 26.63
N GLU A 712 -1.64 19.87 27.65
CA GLU A 712 -0.19 19.99 27.87
C GLU A 712 0.48 18.67 28.23
N LYS A 713 -0.24 17.75 28.90
CA LYS A 713 0.30 16.46 29.37
C LYS A 713 0.02 15.29 28.43
N ILE A 714 -0.69 15.50 27.31
CA ILE A 714 -1.12 14.41 26.42
C ILE A 714 0.05 13.57 25.92
N ARG A 715 1.19 14.21 25.62
CA ARG A 715 2.38 13.48 25.14
C ARG A 715 2.86 12.47 26.18
N ASP A 716 2.99 12.87 27.44
CA ASP A 716 3.50 12.02 28.52
C ASP A 716 2.48 10.93 28.89
N LEU A 717 1.19 11.30 28.95
CA LEU A 717 0.09 10.36 29.16
C LEU A 717 0.04 9.30 28.05
N SER A 718 0.22 9.70 26.79
CA SER A 718 0.24 8.77 25.66
C SER A 718 1.38 7.77 25.75
N LEU A 719 2.56 8.20 26.23
CA LEU A 719 3.73 7.35 26.38
C LEU A 719 3.53 6.31 27.48
N TYR A 720 3.01 6.73 28.63
CA TYR A 720 2.70 5.85 29.75
C TYR A 720 1.63 4.79 29.38
N ILE A 721 0.53 5.18 28.73
CA ILE A 721 -0.50 4.23 28.28
C ILE A 721 0.07 3.24 27.27
N THR A 722 0.91 3.71 26.33
CA THR A 722 1.50 2.83 25.30
C THR A 722 2.35 1.73 25.95
N ARG A 723 3.10 2.06 27.00
CA ARG A 723 3.89 1.07 27.77
C ARG A 723 2.98 -0.02 28.36
N LEU A 724 1.94 0.38 29.09
CA LEU A 724 1.02 -0.55 29.74
C LEU A 724 0.27 -1.45 28.74
N VAL A 725 -0.14 -0.89 27.60
CA VAL A 725 -0.81 -1.67 26.54
C VAL A 725 0.11 -2.76 25.99
N PHE A 726 1.38 -2.44 25.72
CA PHE A 726 2.33 -3.43 25.18
C PHE A 726 2.70 -4.51 26.19
N GLU A 727 2.81 -4.15 27.46
CA GLU A 727 3.04 -5.10 28.56
C GLU A 727 1.86 -6.06 28.71
N CYS A 728 0.63 -5.54 28.75
CA CYS A 728 -0.59 -6.33 28.77
C CYS A 728 -0.68 -7.33 27.59
N LEU A 729 -0.35 -6.89 26.37
CA LEU A 729 -0.37 -7.77 25.20
C LEU A 729 0.72 -8.85 25.24
N GLY A 730 1.89 -8.51 25.77
CA GLY A 730 3.00 -9.44 25.93
C GLY A 730 2.68 -10.57 26.92
N GLU A 731 1.94 -10.27 27.99
CA GLU A 731 1.47 -11.28 28.95
C GLU A 731 0.38 -12.19 28.36
N MET A 732 -0.57 -11.63 27.60
CA MET A 732 -1.70 -12.39 27.05
C MET A 732 -1.35 -13.29 25.86
N PHE A 733 -0.34 -12.92 25.07
CA PHE A 733 0.04 -13.58 23.82
C PHE A 733 1.54 -13.90 23.78
N TYR A 734 1.99 -14.71 24.74
CA TYR A 734 3.40 -15.06 24.88
C TYR A 734 3.95 -15.81 23.64
N GLY A 735 3.25 -16.85 23.18
CA GLY A 735 3.64 -17.64 22.00
C GLY A 735 3.66 -16.80 20.73
N ALA A 736 2.64 -15.96 20.52
CA ALA A 736 2.62 -14.97 19.45
C ALA A 736 3.85 -14.06 19.48
N ARG A 737 4.22 -13.56 20.66
CA ARG A 737 5.36 -12.67 20.84
C ARG A 737 6.66 -13.38 20.54
N ALA A 738 6.83 -14.61 21.02
CA ALA A 738 7.99 -15.44 20.74
C ALA A 738 8.16 -15.70 19.23
N ILE A 739 7.05 -15.96 18.51
CA ILE A 739 7.06 -16.11 17.05
C ILE A 739 7.44 -14.82 16.36
N GLN A 740 6.88 -13.68 16.76
CA GLN A 740 7.26 -12.37 16.19
C GLN A 740 8.75 -12.09 16.36
N ASP A 741 9.28 -12.31 17.56
CA ASP A 741 10.70 -12.11 17.84
C ASP A 741 11.59 -13.09 17.04
N TRP A 742 11.15 -14.34 16.85
CA TRP A 742 11.82 -15.32 15.98
C TRP A 742 11.84 -14.88 14.51
N LEU A 743 10.72 -14.40 13.97
CA LEU A 743 10.63 -13.88 12.60
C LEU A 743 11.55 -12.67 12.43
N VAL A 744 11.51 -11.71 13.35
CA VAL A 744 12.38 -10.52 13.38
C VAL A 744 13.86 -10.91 13.35
N GLU A 745 14.27 -11.89 14.14
CA GLU A 745 15.66 -12.37 14.18
C GLU A 745 16.04 -13.07 12.87
N CYS A 746 15.18 -13.90 12.29
CA CYS A 746 15.43 -14.52 10.99
C CYS A 746 15.61 -13.46 9.89
N ALA A 747 14.72 -12.47 9.80
CA ALA A 747 14.83 -11.39 8.82
C ALA A 747 16.11 -10.54 9.01
N LYS A 748 16.53 -10.32 10.27
CA LYS A 748 17.80 -9.64 10.59
C LYS A 748 19.00 -10.44 10.10
N ARG A 749 19.01 -11.76 10.28
CA ARG A 749 20.11 -12.63 9.85
C ARG A 749 20.16 -12.71 8.31
N ILE A 750 19.02 -12.93 7.65
CA ILE A 750 18.89 -12.97 6.19
C ILE A 750 19.35 -11.67 5.55
N SER A 751 18.82 -10.53 5.99
CA SER A 751 19.12 -9.22 5.38
C SER A 751 20.58 -8.79 5.53
N LYS A 752 21.33 -9.38 6.47
CA LYS A 752 22.76 -9.13 6.66
C LYS A 752 23.65 -10.16 5.97
N SER A 753 23.08 -11.27 5.51
CA SER A 753 23.80 -12.36 4.87
C SER A 753 24.11 -12.07 3.40
N VAL A 754 25.16 -12.73 2.90
CA VAL A 754 25.57 -12.71 1.50
C VAL A 754 25.90 -14.13 1.04
N PRO A 755 25.75 -14.47 -0.25
CA PRO A 755 26.25 -15.74 -0.78
C PRO A 755 27.78 -15.82 -0.59
N ALA A 756 28.31 -17.00 -0.21
CA ALA A 756 29.74 -17.17 0.01
C ALA A 756 30.60 -16.83 -1.22
N GLU A 757 30.09 -17.10 -2.42
CA GLU A 757 30.76 -16.80 -3.70
C GLU A 757 31.05 -15.30 -3.89
N VAL A 758 30.13 -14.43 -3.43
CA VAL A 758 30.27 -12.96 -3.56
C VAL A 758 31.44 -12.44 -2.73
N VAL A 759 31.75 -13.09 -1.60
CA VAL A 759 32.89 -12.72 -0.74
C VAL A 759 34.21 -13.20 -1.33
N LEU A 760 34.21 -14.29 -2.10
CA LEU A 760 35.40 -14.83 -2.76
C LEU A 760 35.80 -14.01 -3.99
N ASP A 761 34.82 -13.61 -4.82
CA ASP A 761 35.07 -12.91 -6.10
C ASP A 761 35.59 -11.47 -5.93
N GLN A 762 35.30 -10.84 -4.78
CA GLN A 762 35.81 -9.50 -4.44
C GLN A 762 37.29 -9.48 -4.06
N ASN A 763 37.84 -10.62 -3.62
CA ASN A 763 39.27 -10.76 -3.42
C ASN A 763 40.05 -10.87 -4.75
N SER A 764 39.36 -11.14 -5.87
CA SER A 764 39.97 -11.25 -7.21
C SER A 764 39.83 -9.98 -8.07
N SER A 765 38.82 -9.12 -7.83
CA SER A 765 38.59 -7.94 -8.67
C SER A 765 39.58 -6.79 -8.43
N GLU A 766 40.09 -6.61 -7.21
CA GLU A 766 41.14 -5.60 -6.92
C GLU A 766 42.46 -5.86 -7.66
N TYR A 767 42.69 -7.07 -8.18
CA TYR A 767 43.90 -7.42 -8.92
C TYR A 767 43.76 -7.30 -10.45
N ARG A 768 42.53 -7.19 -10.98
CA ARG A 768 42.30 -7.02 -12.44
C ARG A 768 42.51 -5.59 -12.92
N ASP A 769 42.28 -4.60 -12.05
CA ASP A 769 42.51 -3.19 -12.40
C ASP A 769 44.01 -2.88 -12.51
N ASP A 770 44.87 -3.52 -11.71
CA ASP A 770 46.32 -3.37 -11.81
C ASP A 770 46.91 -4.07 -13.06
N GLU A 771 46.40 -5.24 -13.46
CA GLU A 771 46.79 -5.89 -14.73
C GLU A 771 46.38 -5.07 -15.96
N ASN A 772 45.18 -4.49 -15.94
CA ASN A 772 44.73 -3.59 -17.00
C ASN A 772 45.54 -2.29 -17.02
N PHE A 773 45.94 -1.76 -15.86
CA PHE A 773 46.80 -0.57 -15.77
C PHE A 773 48.22 -0.83 -16.29
N ILE A 774 48.77 -2.03 -16.06
CA ILE A 774 50.08 -2.44 -16.58
C ILE A 774 50.03 -2.69 -18.09
N ASN A 775 49.00 -3.38 -18.59
CA ASN A 775 48.82 -3.63 -20.03
C ASN A 775 48.56 -2.34 -20.82
N HIS A 776 47.79 -1.39 -20.26
CA HIS A 776 47.53 -0.10 -20.89
C HIS A 776 48.79 0.79 -20.96
N ASN A 777 49.69 0.70 -19.97
CA ASN A 777 50.98 1.38 -20.00
C ASN A 777 51.96 0.73 -21.00
N LEU A 778 51.95 -0.59 -21.17
CA LEU A 778 52.77 -1.30 -22.17
C LEU A 778 52.33 -1.01 -23.61
N GLU A 779 51.03 -0.86 -23.87
CA GLU A 779 50.52 -0.44 -25.20
C GLU A 779 50.85 1.03 -25.49
N SER A 780 50.85 1.91 -24.48
CA SER A 780 51.22 3.32 -24.65
C SER A 780 52.70 3.57 -24.96
N LEU A 781 53.58 2.58 -24.73
CA LEU A 781 55.01 2.65 -25.03
C LEU A 781 55.35 2.27 -26.49
N GLN A 782 54.38 1.79 -27.28
CA GLN A 782 54.60 1.39 -28.69
C GLN A 782 54.34 2.51 -29.71
N TYR A 783 53.85 3.68 -29.25
CA TYR A 783 53.50 4.80 -30.12
C TYR A 783 54.00 6.12 -29.54
N ASN A 784 54.75 6.89 -30.33
CA ASN A 784 55.06 8.28 -30.01
C ASN A 784 53.92 9.18 -30.52
N GLU A 785 53.85 10.43 -30.03
CA GLU A 785 52.76 11.43 -30.22
C GLU A 785 52.31 11.70 -31.66
N ASN A 786 53.01 11.19 -32.68
CA ASN A 786 52.67 11.31 -34.10
C ASN A 786 52.21 9.99 -34.76
N GLY A 787 51.91 8.93 -34.00
CA GLY A 787 51.19 7.74 -34.49
C GLY A 787 51.98 6.72 -35.33
N ASN A 788 53.31 6.79 -35.41
CA ASN A 788 54.13 5.78 -36.11
C ASN A 788 54.71 4.73 -35.15
N LYS A 789 54.53 3.44 -35.49
CA LYS A 789 55.10 2.28 -34.78
C LYS A 789 56.64 2.31 -34.80
N LYS A 790 57.29 2.19 -33.63
CA LYS A 790 58.72 1.87 -33.57
C LYS A 790 58.95 0.40 -33.97
N ASN A 791 59.58 0.16 -35.12
CA ASN A 791 60.22 -1.10 -35.44
C ASN A 791 61.66 -1.07 -34.92
N THR A 792 61.88 -1.61 -33.72
CA THR A 792 63.10 -2.24 -33.16
C THR A 792 63.08 -2.03 -31.64
N ILE A 793 62.63 -3.05 -30.92
CA ILE A 793 62.88 -3.17 -29.48
C ILE A 793 64.26 -3.81 -29.38
N ASN A 794 65.23 -3.14 -28.76
CA ASN A 794 66.56 -3.71 -28.51
C ASN A 794 66.43 -4.87 -27.51
N ASP A 795 67.19 -5.94 -27.71
CA ASP A 795 67.15 -7.16 -26.89
C ASP A 795 67.39 -6.90 -25.39
N SER A 796 68.09 -5.81 -25.05
CA SER A 796 68.30 -5.37 -23.66
C SER A 796 67.04 -4.84 -22.96
N GLU A 797 66.05 -4.29 -23.68
CA GLU A 797 64.78 -3.82 -23.09
C GLU A 797 63.77 -4.97 -22.93
N LYS A 798 63.86 -5.99 -23.78
CA LYS A 798 63.11 -7.26 -23.65
C LYS A 798 63.57 -8.05 -22.44
N GLU A 799 64.88 -8.18 -22.21
CA GLU A 799 65.44 -8.84 -21.01
C GLU A 799 65.06 -8.11 -19.70
N LEU A 800 64.94 -6.78 -19.72
CA LEU A 800 64.50 -6.01 -18.55
C LEU A 800 63.00 -6.20 -18.25
N CYS A 801 62.17 -6.45 -19.28
CA CYS A 801 60.74 -6.74 -19.10
C CYS A 801 60.47 -8.21 -18.72
N GLU A 802 61.22 -9.17 -19.28
CA GLU A 802 61.13 -10.59 -18.91
C GLU A 802 61.70 -10.86 -17.51
N SER A 803 62.76 -10.15 -17.09
CA SER A 803 63.25 -10.22 -15.70
C SER A 803 62.26 -9.61 -14.70
N LYS A 804 61.49 -8.58 -15.08
CA LYS A 804 60.40 -8.03 -14.26
C LYS A 804 59.19 -8.97 -14.20
N ARG A 805 58.82 -9.63 -15.31
CA ARG A 805 57.78 -10.68 -15.32
C ARG A 805 58.16 -11.89 -14.47
N ASN A 806 59.39 -12.40 -14.64
CA ASN A 806 59.89 -13.54 -13.86
C ASN A 806 60.11 -13.23 -12.38
N ASN A 807 60.44 -11.99 -12.01
CA ASN A 807 60.44 -11.56 -10.60
C ASN A 807 59.01 -11.41 -10.04
N HIS A 808 58.04 -10.99 -10.85
CA HIS A 808 56.65 -10.88 -10.45
C HIS A 808 56.00 -12.27 -10.27
N ASP A 809 56.30 -13.23 -11.14
CA ASP A 809 55.83 -14.63 -11.05
C ASP A 809 56.51 -15.40 -9.88
N ASN A 810 57.79 -15.14 -9.61
CA ASN A 810 58.46 -15.71 -8.42
C ASN A 810 58.02 -15.09 -7.08
N LEU A 811 57.43 -13.89 -7.10
CA LEU A 811 56.75 -13.26 -5.95
C LEU A 811 55.30 -13.74 -5.77
N ILE A 812 54.73 -14.48 -6.73
CA ILE A 812 53.40 -15.14 -6.58
C ILE A 812 53.56 -16.45 -5.78
N ASN A 813 54.71 -17.13 -5.86
CA ASN A 813 54.94 -18.45 -5.23
C ASN A 813 55.63 -18.44 -3.85
N LYS A 814 55.85 -17.27 -3.22
CA LYS A 814 56.27 -17.18 -1.80
C LYS A 814 55.16 -16.53 -0.98
N LYS A 815 54.44 -17.35 -0.20
CA LYS A 815 53.53 -17.02 0.91
C LYS A 815 53.04 -15.56 0.89
N ARG A 816 51.98 -15.28 0.14
CA ARG A 816 51.33 -13.97 0.19
C ARG A 816 50.39 -13.91 1.40
N PRO A 817 50.50 -12.88 2.26
CA PRO A 817 49.52 -12.66 3.32
C PRO A 817 48.19 -12.27 2.66
N ILE A 818 47.13 -13.00 2.99
CA ILE A 818 45.77 -12.66 2.60
C ILE A 818 45.50 -11.23 3.07
N ALA A 819 45.35 -10.29 2.12
CA ALA A 819 44.92 -8.93 2.44
C ALA A 819 43.51 -9.01 3.02
N LYS A 820 43.41 -8.75 4.33
CA LYS A 820 42.18 -8.78 5.11
C LYS A 820 41.33 -7.58 4.70
N ILE A 821 40.21 -7.80 4.00
CA ILE A 821 39.16 -6.78 3.94
C ILE A 821 38.75 -6.48 5.38
N PRO A 822 38.88 -5.24 5.89
CA PRO A 822 38.35 -4.90 7.18
C PRO A 822 36.81 -4.94 7.05
N PRO A 823 36.12 -5.72 7.88
CA PRO A 823 34.67 -5.94 7.78
C PRO A 823 33.83 -4.74 8.28
N SER A 824 34.35 -3.52 8.11
CA SER A 824 33.89 -2.32 8.80
C SER A 824 32.73 -1.58 8.13
N LYS A 825 32.31 -1.91 6.89
CA LYS A 825 31.07 -1.34 6.32
C LYS A 825 30.28 -2.40 5.53
N PRO A 826 29.37 -3.15 6.18
CA PRO A 826 28.31 -3.86 5.45
C PRO A 826 27.44 -2.81 4.73
N GLY A 827 27.72 -2.54 3.46
CA GLY A 827 27.10 -1.40 2.77
C GLY A 827 27.44 -1.29 1.30
N GLN A 828 27.10 -2.31 0.51
CA GLN A 828 26.79 -2.24 -0.94
C GLN A 828 26.33 -3.61 -1.48
N ASN A 829 26.85 -4.72 -0.93
CA ASN A 829 26.60 -6.09 -1.43
C ASN A 829 25.55 -6.89 -0.64
N GLN A 830 24.91 -6.29 0.37
CA GLN A 830 23.81 -6.92 1.11
C GLN A 830 22.53 -6.87 0.28
N MET A 831 22.43 -7.82 -0.65
CA MET A 831 21.36 -7.89 -1.66
C MET A 831 20.24 -8.86 -1.28
N THR A 832 20.47 -9.69 -0.25
CA THR A 832 19.61 -10.80 0.16
C THR A 832 18.34 -10.29 0.83
N THR A 833 17.20 -10.56 0.21
CA THR A 833 15.88 -10.22 0.76
C THR A 833 15.23 -11.45 1.42
N VAL A 834 14.26 -11.22 2.29
CA VAL A 834 13.44 -12.29 2.87
C VAL A 834 12.43 -12.76 1.82
N VAL A 835 12.47 -14.07 1.54
CA VAL A 835 11.59 -14.75 0.60
C VAL A 835 11.03 -15.99 1.28
N TRP A 836 9.72 -16.16 1.26
CA TRP A 836 9.05 -17.38 1.71
C TRP A 836 7.91 -17.73 0.76
N THR A 837 7.42 -18.96 0.88
CA THR A 837 6.30 -19.46 0.08
C THR A 837 5.07 -19.66 0.96
N THR A 838 3.90 -19.23 0.50
CA THR A 838 2.66 -19.48 1.25
C THR A 838 2.24 -20.96 1.15
N PRO A 839 1.34 -21.45 2.02
CA PRO A 839 0.79 -22.81 1.89
C PRO A 839 -0.02 -23.07 0.60
N LEU A 840 -0.29 -22.05 -0.21
CA LEU A 840 -0.85 -22.17 -1.57
C LEU A 840 0.20 -21.97 -2.67
N ASP A 841 1.48 -22.14 -2.34
CA ASP A 841 2.62 -22.05 -3.25
C ASP A 841 2.84 -20.67 -3.90
N LEU A 842 2.28 -19.60 -3.31
CA LEU A 842 2.55 -18.23 -3.74
C LEU A 842 3.90 -17.76 -3.18
N PRO A 843 4.90 -17.42 -4.01
CA PRO A 843 6.16 -16.87 -3.52
C PRO A 843 5.96 -15.41 -3.09
N ILE A 844 6.39 -15.10 -1.86
CA ILE A 844 6.36 -13.75 -1.31
C ILE A 844 7.80 -13.25 -1.14
N VAL A 845 8.07 -12.11 -1.77
CA VAL A 845 9.37 -11.44 -1.73
C VAL A 845 9.17 -10.06 -1.10
N GLN A 846 9.87 -9.75 -0.01
CA GLN A 846 9.81 -8.42 0.59
C GLN A 846 10.56 -7.39 -0.30
N PRO A 847 9.92 -6.29 -0.72
CA PRO A 847 10.51 -5.36 -1.70
C PRO A 847 11.36 -4.25 -1.06
N TYR A 848 11.76 -4.38 0.21
CA TYR A 848 12.40 -3.28 0.95
C TYR A 848 13.89 -3.13 0.59
N ARG A 849 14.18 -2.24 -0.37
CA ARG A 849 15.52 -1.90 -0.85
C ARG A 849 15.86 -0.42 -0.64
N LYS A 850 17.14 -0.12 -0.46
CA LYS A 850 17.71 1.24 -0.41
C LYS A 850 18.00 1.70 -1.83
N LEU A 851 16.98 2.21 -2.51
CA LEU A 851 17.10 2.65 -3.89
C LEU A 851 18.05 3.85 -4.01
N SER A 852 19.09 3.72 -4.84
CA SER A 852 19.96 4.85 -5.18
C SER A 852 19.24 5.82 -6.10
N LYS A 853 19.31 7.12 -5.79
CA LYS A 853 18.79 8.18 -6.66
C LYS A 853 19.87 8.57 -7.67
N ARG A 854 19.50 8.65 -8.94
CA ARG A 854 20.34 9.16 -10.03
C ARG A 854 19.74 10.43 -10.60
N ALA A 855 20.60 11.42 -10.84
CA ALA A 855 20.25 12.62 -11.57
C ALA A 855 20.10 12.32 -13.08
N VAL A 856 18.91 12.56 -13.63
CA VAL A 856 18.64 12.49 -15.07
C VAL A 856 18.33 13.88 -15.59
N LYS A 857 19.11 14.32 -16.58
CA LYS A 857 18.85 15.56 -17.31
C LYS A 857 17.62 15.37 -18.20
N THR A 858 16.65 16.26 -18.04
CA THR A 858 15.45 16.35 -18.87
C THR A 858 15.30 17.78 -19.39
N ASN A 859 14.36 18.02 -20.32
CA ASN A 859 14.14 19.35 -20.91
C ASN A 859 13.78 20.43 -19.87
N LEU A 860 13.00 20.09 -18.84
CA LEU A 860 12.58 21.07 -17.83
C LEU A 860 13.64 21.30 -16.75
N GLN A 861 14.23 20.23 -16.25
CA GLN A 861 15.23 20.27 -15.18
C GLN A 861 15.99 18.96 -15.07
N THR A 862 17.05 18.94 -14.27
CA THR A 862 17.59 17.68 -13.77
C THR A 862 16.68 17.15 -12.66
N ILE A 863 16.18 15.92 -12.83
CA ILE A 863 15.37 15.24 -11.82
C ILE A 863 16.17 14.11 -11.19
N ASN A 864 16.00 13.91 -9.88
CA ASN A 864 16.54 12.75 -9.19
C ASN A 864 15.50 11.63 -9.25
N ILE A 865 15.81 10.56 -9.97
CA ILE A 865 14.96 9.38 -10.11
C ILE A 865 15.63 8.19 -9.43
N SER A 866 14.84 7.35 -8.79
CA SER A 866 15.27 6.00 -8.39
C SER A 866 14.94 5.03 -9.52
N ASP A 867 15.89 4.18 -9.89
CA ASP A 867 15.64 3.08 -10.82
C ASP A 867 15.36 1.79 -10.03
N PRO A 868 14.12 1.31 -9.98
CA PRO A 868 13.79 0.07 -9.28
C PRO A 868 14.33 -1.18 -9.98
N ASN A 869 14.72 -1.08 -11.26
CA ASN A 869 15.40 -2.15 -11.98
C ASN A 869 16.89 -2.24 -11.62
N HIS A 870 17.46 -1.20 -10.99
CA HIS A 870 18.85 -1.22 -10.57
C HIS A 870 19.03 -2.09 -9.31
N PRO A 871 19.94 -3.08 -9.33
CA PRO A 871 20.28 -3.86 -8.15
C PRO A 871 20.69 -2.93 -7.00
N SER A 872 19.89 -2.90 -5.94
CA SER A 872 20.07 -2.02 -4.79
C SER A 872 20.09 -2.83 -3.49
N PRO A 873 20.94 -2.50 -2.51
CA PRO A 873 21.04 -3.24 -1.25
C PRO A 873 19.72 -3.20 -0.47
N VAL A 874 19.47 -4.21 0.36
CA VAL A 874 18.25 -4.28 1.16
C VAL A 874 18.28 -3.29 2.33
N ASP A 875 17.09 -2.81 2.73
CA ASP A 875 16.94 -2.05 3.97
C ASP A 875 16.70 -3.03 5.12
N SER A 876 17.77 -3.41 5.84
CA SER A 876 17.68 -4.42 6.92
C SER A 876 16.67 -4.04 8.02
N THR A 877 16.49 -2.75 8.30
CA THR A 877 15.56 -2.28 9.34
C THR A 877 14.12 -2.48 8.89
N LYS A 878 13.79 -2.08 7.65
CA LYS A 878 12.45 -2.28 7.08
C LYS A 878 12.13 -3.76 6.87
N GLN A 879 13.08 -4.56 6.37
CA GLN A 879 12.93 -6.01 6.23
C GLN A 879 12.54 -6.66 7.56
N ARG A 880 13.33 -6.38 8.61
CA ARG A 880 13.11 -6.90 9.96
C ARG A 880 11.75 -6.51 10.55
N GLN A 881 11.39 -5.23 10.49
CA GLN A 881 10.13 -4.73 11.10
C GLN A 881 8.89 -5.19 10.34
N ALA A 882 8.99 -5.35 9.02
CA ALA A 882 7.84 -5.69 8.18
C ALA A 882 7.63 -7.20 7.99
N PHE A 883 8.55 -8.06 8.42
CA PHE A 883 8.40 -9.49 8.20
C PHE A 883 7.23 -10.12 8.98
N PRO A 884 7.10 -9.93 10.31
CA PRO A 884 5.95 -10.45 11.05
C PRO A 884 4.58 -10.06 10.47
N PRO A 885 4.28 -8.77 10.19
CA PRO A 885 3.00 -8.40 9.61
C PRO A 885 2.78 -8.96 8.20
N ASN A 886 3.80 -8.97 7.35
CA ASN A 886 3.64 -9.50 5.99
C ASN A 886 3.42 -11.00 6.00
N PHE A 887 4.04 -11.73 6.94
CA PHE A 887 3.85 -13.16 7.11
C PHE A 887 2.41 -13.48 7.55
N ILE A 888 1.87 -12.81 8.57
CA ILE A 888 0.47 -13.02 8.99
C ILE A 888 -0.51 -12.64 7.90
N HIS A 889 -0.34 -11.48 7.25
CA HIS A 889 -1.19 -11.10 6.11
C HIS A 889 -1.21 -12.13 4.99
N SER A 890 -0.12 -12.88 4.80
CA SER A 890 -0.08 -13.96 3.82
C SER A 890 -0.84 -15.22 4.24
N LEU A 891 -0.91 -15.49 5.54
CA LEU A 891 -1.75 -16.56 6.09
C LEU A 891 -3.24 -16.18 6.03
N ASP A 892 -3.59 -14.94 6.39
CA ASP A 892 -4.97 -14.45 6.25
C ASP A 892 -5.46 -14.60 4.80
N ALA A 893 -4.63 -14.17 3.85
CA ALA A 893 -4.90 -14.28 2.43
C ALA A 893 -5.05 -15.74 1.96
N THR A 894 -4.19 -16.62 2.47
CA THR A 894 -4.24 -18.06 2.17
C THR A 894 -5.53 -18.67 2.69
N HIS A 895 -5.92 -18.36 3.92
CA HIS A 895 -7.17 -18.83 4.53
C HIS A 895 -8.40 -18.35 3.74
N MET A 896 -8.42 -17.08 3.33
CA MET A 896 -9.47 -16.53 2.46
C MET A 896 -9.57 -17.28 1.12
N LEU A 897 -8.44 -17.52 0.43
CA LEU A 897 -8.44 -18.22 -0.87
C LEU A 897 -8.84 -19.69 -0.73
N MET A 898 -8.40 -20.38 0.33
CA MET A 898 -8.82 -21.75 0.64
C MET A 898 -10.33 -21.81 0.90
N THR A 899 -10.85 -20.88 1.70
CA THR A 899 -12.29 -20.76 1.98
C THR A 899 -13.09 -20.47 0.71
N ALA A 900 -12.63 -19.56 -0.14
CA ALA A 900 -13.28 -19.26 -1.42
C ALA A 900 -13.42 -20.51 -2.31
N LEU A 901 -12.34 -21.29 -2.44
CA LEU A 901 -12.37 -22.54 -3.21
C LEU A 901 -13.34 -23.56 -2.63
N ALA A 902 -13.30 -23.78 -1.31
CA ALA A 902 -14.19 -24.73 -0.63
C ALA A 902 -15.68 -24.31 -0.68
N CYS A 903 -15.96 -23.01 -0.62
CA CYS A 903 -17.31 -22.46 -0.83
C CYS A 903 -17.78 -22.71 -2.26
N ASN A 904 -16.93 -22.49 -3.26
CA ASN A 904 -17.26 -22.74 -4.66
C ASN A 904 -17.52 -24.23 -4.95
N GLU A 905 -16.75 -25.15 -4.36
CA GLU A 905 -16.99 -26.60 -4.47
C GLU A 905 -18.38 -27.02 -3.94
N LYS A 906 -18.92 -26.27 -2.96
CA LYS A 906 -20.27 -26.47 -2.42
C LYS A 906 -21.34 -25.60 -3.09
N ASN A 907 -21.01 -24.88 -4.17
CA ASN A 907 -21.90 -23.93 -4.86
C ASN A 907 -22.45 -22.80 -3.95
N LEU A 908 -21.62 -22.32 -3.01
CA LEU A 908 -21.90 -21.12 -2.24
C LEU A 908 -21.40 -19.88 -2.99
N THR A 909 -22.21 -18.83 -3.01
CA THR A 909 -21.76 -17.50 -3.43
C THR A 909 -20.81 -16.97 -2.38
N PHE A 910 -19.61 -16.55 -2.77
CA PHE A 910 -18.58 -16.07 -1.85
C PHE A 910 -18.06 -14.70 -2.29
N ALA A 911 -18.02 -13.76 -1.35
CA ALA A 911 -17.28 -12.51 -1.49
C ALA A 911 -16.47 -12.27 -0.23
N SER A 912 -15.41 -11.47 -0.33
CA SER A 912 -14.54 -11.19 0.81
C SER A 912 -14.07 -9.74 0.81
N VAL A 913 -14.07 -9.15 2.00
CA VAL A 913 -13.36 -7.92 2.32
C VAL A 913 -12.25 -8.28 3.30
N HIS A 914 -11.20 -8.90 2.78
CA HIS A 914 -10.05 -9.39 3.55
C HIS A 914 -10.44 -10.40 4.63
N ASP A 915 -10.65 -9.95 5.86
CA ASP A 915 -11.00 -10.72 7.05
C ASP A 915 -12.52 -10.79 7.33
N SER A 916 -13.32 -10.27 6.39
CA SER A 916 -14.78 -10.33 6.38
C SER A 916 -15.25 -11.19 5.20
N PHE A 917 -16.06 -12.23 5.46
CA PHE A 917 -16.52 -13.19 4.45
C PHE A 917 -18.04 -13.16 4.29
N TRP A 918 -18.50 -13.07 3.04
CA TRP A 918 -19.91 -12.81 2.74
C TRP A 918 -20.52 -13.92 1.90
N THR A 919 -21.77 -14.29 2.23
CA THR A 919 -22.58 -15.23 1.47
C THR A 919 -24.08 -14.92 1.64
N HIS A 920 -24.96 -15.72 1.02
CA HIS A 920 -26.40 -15.61 1.24
C HIS A 920 -26.78 -16.04 2.66
N ALA A 921 -27.80 -15.41 3.24
CA ALA A 921 -28.22 -15.68 4.62
C ALA A 921 -28.50 -17.17 4.92
N CYS A 922 -29.04 -17.92 3.96
CA CYS A 922 -29.33 -19.35 4.12
C CYS A 922 -28.09 -20.25 4.17
N ASP A 923 -26.95 -19.75 3.70
CA ASP A 923 -25.70 -20.49 3.54
C ASP A 923 -24.66 -20.17 4.63
N VAL A 924 -24.95 -19.20 5.51
CA VAL A 924 -24.01 -18.71 6.54
C VAL A 924 -23.52 -19.83 7.46
N ASP A 925 -24.41 -20.70 7.95
CA ASP A 925 -24.01 -21.83 8.81
C ASP A 925 -23.02 -22.78 8.11
N VAL A 926 -23.27 -23.02 6.81
CA VAL A 926 -22.42 -23.88 5.99
C VAL A 926 -21.08 -23.20 5.74
N MET A 927 -21.09 -21.89 5.44
CA MET A 927 -19.88 -21.10 5.28
C MET A 927 -19.05 -21.05 6.57
N ASN A 928 -19.66 -20.79 7.72
CA ASN A 928 -18.96 -20.75 9.01
C ASN A 928 -18.30 -22.08 9.36
N LYS A 929 -18.95 -23.21 9.02
CA LYS A 929 -18.31 -24.51 9.11
C LYS A 929 -17.09 -24.62 8.18
N ILE A 930 -17.21 -24.21 6.92
CA ILE A 930 -16.09 -24.21 5.97
C ILE A 930 -14.94 -23.32 6.46
N ILE A 931 -15.24 -22.12 6.97
CA ILE A 931 -14.23 -21.18 7.48
C ILE A 931 -13.40 -21.83 8.58
N ARG A 932 -14.07 -22.47 9.56
CA ARG A 932 -13.43 -23.22 10.65
C ARG A 932 -12.63 -24.41 10.12
N ASP A 933 -13.22 -25.22 9.24
CA ASP A 933 -12.56 -26.39 8.64
C ASP A 933 -11.27 -25.97 7.90
N GLN A 934 -11.32 -24.90 7.09
CA GLN A 934 -10.17 -24.41 6.34
C GLN A 934 -9.12 -23.75 7.23
N PHE A 935 -9.51 -23.09 8.32
CA PHE A 935 -8.56 -22.55 9.29
C PHE A 935 -7.80 -23.67 10.01
N ILE A 936 -8.51 -24.72 10.43
CA ILE A 936 -7.90 -25.91 11.04
C ILE A 936 -6.97 -26.58 10.03
N GLN A 937 -7.43 -26.84 8.80
CA GLN A 937 -6.61 -27.45 7.74
C GLN A 937 -5.34 -26.64 7.42
N LEU A 938 -5.41 -25.31 7.51
CA LEU A 938 -4.24 -24.45 7.36
C LEU A 938 -3.25 -24.63 8.50
N HIS A 939 -3.71 -24.53 9.76
CA HIS A 939 -2.85 -24.53 10.96
C HIS A 939 -2.46 -25.93 11.48
N GLU A 940 -3.08 -26.99 10.98
CA GLU A 940 -2.63 -28.39 11.17
C GLU A 940 -1.31 -28.65 10.43
N GLN A 941 -1.02 -27.89 9.38
CA GLN A 941 0.26 -27.97 8.69
C GLN A 941 1.37 -27.41 9.59
N PRO A 942 2.60 -27.97 9.51
CA PRO A 942 3.73 -27.47 10.29
C PRO A 942 4.32 -26.19 9.66
N ILE A 943 3.51 -25.12 9.59
CA ILE A 943 3.83 -23.87 8.87
C ILE A 943 5.18 -23.29 9.31
N MET A 944 5.44 -23.21 10.62
CA MET A 944 6.67 -22.64 11.16
C MET A 944 7.90 -23.51 10.87
N GLU A 945 7.74 -24.83 10.87
CA GLU A 945 8.81 -25.77 10.53
C GLU A 945 9.11 -25.74 9.03
N ASN A 946 8.06 -25.71 8.20
CA ASN A 946 8.18 -25.55 6.75
C ASN A 946 8.90 -24.25 6.39
N LEU A 947 8.53 -23.14 7.02
CA LEU A 947 9.20 -21.85 6.85
C LEU A 947 10.68 -21.92 7.26
N ARG A 948 10.99 -22.53 8.41
CA ARG A 948 12.38 -22.69 8.87
C ARG A 948 13.19 -23.57 7.93
N ASN A 949 12.61 -24.67 7.44
CA ASN A 949 13.26 -25.58 6.51
C ASN A 949 13.48 -24.91 5.14
N GLU A 950 12.50 -24.12 4.66
CA GLU A 950 12.65 -23.30 3.46
C GLU A 950 13.81 -22.32 3.62
N PHE A 951 13.93 -21.65 4.76
CA PHE A 951 15.04 -20.72 5.02
C PHE A 951 16.40 -21.43 5.05
N ILE A 952 16.49 -22.61 5.68
CA ILE A 952 17.72 -23.40 5.72
C ILE A 952 18.17 -23.79 4.31
N GLU A 953 17.24 -24.26 3.48
CA GLU A 953 17.57 -24.71 2.12
C GLU A 953 17.85 -23.53 1.18
N ARG A 954 16.99 -22.50 1.19
CA ARG A 954 17.11 -21.32 0.33
C ARG A 954 18.39 -20.53 0.58
N TYR A 955 18.78 -20.39 1.85
CA TYR A 955 19.97 -19.62 2.24
C TYR A 955 21.15 -20.51 2.63
N LYS A 956 21.17 -21.76 2.14
CA LYS A 956 22.29 -22.68 2.33
C LYS A 956 23.57 -22.12 1.71
N GLY A 957 24.67 -22.15 2.47
CA GLY A 957 25.96 -21.61 2.01
C GLY A 957 26.05 -20.08 2.04
N TYR A 958 25.08 -19.38 2.64
CA TYR A 958 25.19 -17.95 2.92
C TYR A 958 26.00 -17.72 4.20
N ILE A 959 26.72 -16.60 4.21
CA ILE A 959 27.55 -16.17 5.35
C ILE A 959 27.12 -14.80 5.85
N ILE A 960 27.26 -14.56 7.15
CA ILE A 960 26.88 -13.32 7.85
C ILE A 960 28.10 -12.71 8.56
N PRO A 961 28.27 -11.38 8.53
CA PRO A 961 29.37 -10.73 9.25
C PRO A 961 28.94 -10.42 10.69
N VAL A 962 29.69 -10.92 11.67
CA VAL A 962 29.43 -10.74 13.11
C VAL A 962 30.51 -9.90 13.76
N LYS A 963 30.14 -8.83 14.48
CA LYS A 963 31.07 -7.93 15.19
C LYS A 963 31.23 -8.36 16.66
N ILE A 964 32.42 -8.82 17.05
CA ILE A 964 32.68 -9.43 18.36
C ILE A 964 33.88 -8.75 19.03
N LEU A 965 33.89 -8.70 20.36
CA LEU A 965 35.05 -8.25 21.12
C LEU A 965 36.16 -9.32 21.08
N ARG A 966 37.41 -8.92 20.87
CA ARG A 966 38.52 -9.88 20.76
C ARG A 966 38.67 -10.80 21.98
N GLU A 967 38.50 -10.24 23.18
CA GLU A 967 38.62 -10.97 24.46
C GLU A 967 37.54 -12.05 24.62
N ASP A 968 36.31 -11.74 24.19
CA ASP A 968 35.15 -12.63 24.26
C ASP A 968 35.28 -13.80 23.28
N LEU A 969 35.83 -13.53 22.10
CA LEU A 969 36.16 -14.54 21.11
C LEU A 969 37.24 -15.51 21.63
N GLU A 970 38.29 -14.98 22.25
CA GLU A 970 39.38 -15.79 22.80
C GLU A 970 38.87 -16.70 23.94
N LYS A 971 37.95 -16.23 24.80
CA LYS A 971 37.26 -17.05 25.82
C LYS A 971 36.40 -18.17 25.22
N LEU A 972 35.63 -17.86 24.17
CA LEU A 972 34.78 -18.85 23.50
C LEU A 972 35.61 -19.96 22.85
N LYS A 973 36.74 -19.59 22.24
CA LYS A 973 37.69 -20.55 21.67
C LYS A 973 38.23 -21.47 22.75
N LEU A 974 38.61 -20.92 23.91
CA LEU A 974 39.11 -21.70 25.03
C LEU A 974 38.06 -22.67 25.59
N GLN A 975 36.81 -22.22 25.78
CA GLN A 975 35.70 -23.07 26.21
C GLN A 975 35.41 -24.21 25.24
N LYS A 976 35.41 -23.93 23.93
CA LYS A 976 35.21 -24.97 22.92
C LYS A 976 36.39 -25.94 22.82
N MET A 977 37.62 -25.47 23.05
CA MET A 977 38.80 -26.34 23.12
C MET A 977 38.71 -27.32 24.31
N GLU A 978 38.16 -26.88 25.45
CA GLU A 978 37.88 -27.74 26.60
C GLU A 978 36.73 -28.75 26.32
N GLU A 979 35.72 -28.38 25.52
CA GLU A 979 34.62 -29.27 25.12
C GLU A 979 35.00 -30.31 24.04
N THR A 980 36.02 -30.03 23.21
CA THR A 980 36.40 -30.86 22.04
C THR A 980 37.55 -31.84 22.29
N GLU A 981 37.90 -32.13 23.54
CA GLU A 981 39.02 -33.00 23.97
C GLU A 981 38.90 -34.50 23.60
N LYS A 982 38.25 -34.87 22.47
CA LYS A 982 38.25 -36.23 21.93
C LYS A 982 38.44 -36.41 20.42
N ASN A 983 38.68 -35.39 19.61
CA ASN A 983 39.21 -35.62 18.26
C ASN A 983 40.13 -34.49 17.79
N SER A 984 41.37 -34.88 17.45
CA SER A 984 42.44 -34.02 16.93
C SER A 984 42.03 -33.33 15.62
N ILE A 985 42.07 -32.00 15.59
CA ILE A 985 41.94 -31.21 14.35
C ILE A 985 43.21 -30.37 14.16
N THR A 986 43.83 -30.51 12.99
CA THR A 986 45.01 -29.77 12.54
C THR A 986 44.65 -28.31 12.25
N ILE A 987 45.44 -27.38 12.77
CA ILE A 987 45.27 -25.93 12.64
C ILE A 987 45.71 -25.49 11.23
N THR A 988 44.88 -24.73 10.51
CA THR A 988 45.31 -24.00 9.30
C THR A 988 44.97 -22.51 9.41
N ASP A 989 45.91 -21.66 9.00
CA ASP A 989 45.94 -20.19 9.14
C ASP A 989 44.92 -19.40 8.27
N ASN A 990 43.90 -20.04 7.71
CA ASN A 990 42.90 -19.37 6.88
C ASN A 990 41.71 -18.96 7.75
N GLY A 991 41.35 -17.67 7.73
CA GLY A 991 40.36 -17.00 8.60
C GLY A 991 38.89 -17.44 8.48
N TYR A 992 38.66 -18.73 8.34
CA TYR A 992 37.37 -19.40 8.46
C TYR A 992 37.57 -20.56 9.43
N GLU A 993 37.17 -20.39 10.69
CA GLU A 993 37.21 -21.46 11.69
C GLU A 993 35.86 -22.21 11.69
N PRO A 994 35.81 -23.48 11.23
CA PRO A 994 34.56 -24.27 11.15
C PRO A 994 33.97 -24.63 12.53
N THR A 995 34.61 -24.24 13.63
CA THR A 995 34.32 -24.71 14.99
C THR A 995 33.35 -23.80 15.76
N LEU A 996 33.06 -22.59 15.26
CA LEU A 996 32.23 -21.60 15.95
C LEU A 996 30.88 -21.43 15.24
N SER A 997 29.78 -21.80 15.92
CA SER A 997 28.44 -21.59 15.37
C SER A 997 27.99 -20.14 15.60
N LEU A 998 27.17 -19.62 14.68
CA LEU A 998 26.59 -18.28 14.81
C LEU A 998 25.82 -18.12 16.13
N ASP A 999 25.11 -19.16 16.58
CA ASP A 999 24.35 -19.13 17.83
C ASP A 999 25.29 -19.07 19.06
N ASP A 1000 26.48 -19.67 19.01
CA ASP A 1000 27.47 -19.57 20.09
C ASP A 1000 28.10 -18.17 20.15
N LEU A 1001 28.34 -17.56 18.98
CA LEU A 1001 28.84 -16.19 18.92
C LEU A 1001 27.79 -15.20 19.47
N TYR A 1002 26.51 -15.40 19.16
CA TYR A 1002 25.42 -14.59 19.73
C TYR A 1002 25.24 -14.72 21.25
N LYS A 1003 25.67 -15.83 21.87
CA LYS A 1003 25.64 -15.99 23.34
C LYS A 1003 26.68 -15.12 24.05
N ILE A 1004 27.78 -14.76 23.38
CA ILE A 1004 28.96 -14.12 24.00
C ILE A 1004 29.16 -12.70 23.50
N ILE A 1005 28.48 -12.30 22.42
CA ILE A 1005 28.32 -10.89 22.09
C ILE A 1005 27.91 -10.17 23.39
N PRO A 1006 28.72 -9.21 23.89
CA PRO A 1006 28.51 -8.66 25.21
C PRO A 1006 27.09 -8.13 25.30
N ASN A 1007 26.49 -8.19 26.49
CA ASN A 1007 25.18 -7.60 26.75
C ASN A 1007 25.08 -6.14 26.24
N SER A 1008 26.19 -5.48 25.89
CA SER A 1008 26.25 -4.21 25.15
C SER A 1008 25.74 -4.22 23.70
N GLN A 1009 25.58 -5.37 23.02
CA GLN A 1009 25.02 -5.48 21.65
C GLN A 1009 23.59 -6.04 21.63
N LYS A 1010 23.21 -6.90 22.58
CA LYS A 1010 21.79 -6.97 23.03
C LYS A 1010 21.33 -5.57 23.46
N ASN A 1011 22.21 -4.85 24.16
CA ASN A 1011 22.02 -3.44 24.46
C ASN A 1011 22.34 -2.52 23.29
N LYS A 1012 22.78 -2.93 22.08
CA LYS A 1012 22.75 -2.05 20.89
C LYS A 1012 21.44 -2.16 20.16
N ASP A 1013 20.75 -3.30 20.24
CA ASP A 1013 19.33 -3.35 19.90
C ASP A 1013 18.48 -2.68 21.01
N SER A 1014 18.93 -2.69 22.27
CA SER A 1014 18.40 -1.78 23.31
C SER A 1014 18.87 -0.34 23.14
N LYS A 1015 20.05 -0.06 22.55
CA LYS A 1015 20.58 1.31 22.30
C LYS A 1015 20.10 1.90 20.98
N LEU A 1016 19.66 1.10 20.01
CA LEU A 1016 18.93 1.59 18.84
C LEU A 1016 17.47 1.85 19.22
N ARG A 1017 16.96 1.08 20.20
CA ARG A 1017 15.83 1.52 21.03
C ARG A 1017 16.20 2.76 21.86
N GLU A 1018 17.39 2.86 22.48
CA GLU A 1018 17.80 4.05 23.26
C GLU A 1018 18.06 5.26 22.40
N PHE A 1019 18.57 5.17 21.17
CA PHE A 1019 18.90 6.31 20.29
C PHE A 1019 17.62 6.90 19.71
N THR A 1020 16.61 6.06 19.45
CA THR A 1020 15.22 6.52 19.29
C THR A 1020 14.62 7.06 20.59
N ASN A 1021 15.16 6.69 21.76
CA ASN A 1021 14.79 7.24 23.08
C ASN A 1021 15.69 8.42 23.55
N THR A 1022 16.81 8.78 22.90
CA THR A 1022 17.75 9.85 23.34
C THR A 1022 17.52 11.16 22.59
N LEU A 1023 16.79 11.13 21.47
CA LEU A 1023 16.20 12.34 20.87
C LEU A 1023 15.12 12.98 21.76
N SER A 1024 14.85 12.43 22.95
CA SER A 1024 14.07 13.09 24.01
C SER A 1024 14.93 13.84 25.05
N ALA A 1025 16.26 13.88 24.92
CA ALA A 1025 17.14 14.35 26.02
C ALA A 1025 17.78 15.73 25.81
N ASN A 1026 18.03 16.22 24.58
CA ASN A 1026 18.74 17.50 24.39
C ASN A 1026 17.90 18.50 23.60
N ASN A 1027 17.12 19.30 24.33
CA ASN A 1027 16.90 20.74 24.09
C ASN A 1027 16.07 21.30 25.25
N ALA A 1028 16.70 21.40 26.40
CA ALA A 1028 16.35 22.34 27.45
C ALA A 1028 17.60 23.17 27.73
N ILE A 1029 17.84 24.18 26.88
CA ILE A 1029 18.67 25.33 27.21
C ILE A 1029 17.78 26.55 26.96
N ASP A 1030 17.45 27.23 28.05
CA ASP A 1030 16.94 28.60 28.04
C ASP A 1030 17.97 29.48 27.30
N LEU A 1031 17.56 30.21 26.26
CA LEU A 1031 17.99 31.57 25.90
C LEU A 1031 17.69 31.91 24.41
N ASP A 1032 16.92 32.98 24.26
CA ASP A 1032 16.82 33.95 23.17
C ASP A 1032 15.92 33.73 21.92
N ASN A 1033 14.77 34.41 22.01
CA ASN A 1033 13.83 35.04 21.07
C ASN A 1033 14.03 35.11 19.52
N GLU A 1034 14.90 34.36 18.86
CA GLU A 1034 14.99 34.39 17.37
C GLU A 1034 14.59 33.08 16.64
N VAL A 1035 14.34 31.98 17.37
CA VAL A 1035 14.02 30.66 16.77
C VAL A 1035 12.50 30.41 16.62
N ALA A 1036 11.65 31.26 17.18
CA ALA A 1036 10.18 31.12 17.13
C ALA A 1036 9.56 31.29 15.71
N LYS A 1037 10.37 31.65 14.70
CA LYS A 1037 9.92 31.86 13.30
C LYS A 1037 9.92 30.61 12.42
N SER A 1038 10.51 29.47 12.81
CA SER A 1038 10.66 28.29 11.92
C SER A 1038 9.82 27.05 12.28
N LEU A 1039 9.03 27.10 13.35
CA LEU A 1039 8.32 25.91 13.89
C LEU A 1039 6.86 25.74 13.46
N THR A 1040 6.40 26.50 12.46
CA THR A 1040 5.00 26.50 12.00
C THR A 1040 4.66 25.44 10.94
N ASP A 1041 5.64 24.70 10.44
CA ASP A 1041 5.48 23.85 9.24
C ASP A 1041 5.28 22.33 9.49
N ILE A 1042 5.13 21.87 10.74
CA ILE A 1042 5.19 20.42 11.07
C ILE A 1042 3.81 19.72 11.14
N THR A 1043 2.69 20.37 10.81
CA THR A 1043 1.33 19.80 11.02
C THR A 1043 0.70 19.06 9.82
N ASN A 1044 1.48 18.50 8.88
CA ASN A 1044 0.96 17.61 7.82
C ASN A 1044 1.56 16.21 7.91
N ILE A 1045 1.01 15.39 8.82
CA ILE A 1045 1.13 13.94 8.82
C ILE A 1045 0.14 13.41 7.77
N ASN A 1046 0.67 12.87 6.65
CA ASN A 1046 0.04 11.91 5.74
C ASN A 1046 0.85 11.70 4.43
N ASN A 1047 1.99 12.39 4.25
CA ASN A 1047 2.96 12.09 3.19
C ASN A 1047 4.36 11.92 3.79
N ILE A 1048 4.65 10.76 4.37
CA ILE A 1048 6.04 10.34 4.55
C ILE A 1048 6.46 9.66 3.25
N SER A 1049 6.85 10.47 2.26
CA SER A 1049 7.72 10.03 1.18
C SER A 1049 9.14 9.85 1.72
N ASP A 1050 9.89 8.92 1.12
CA ASP A 1050 11.24 8.35 1.44
C ASP A 1050 12.42 9.28 1.81
N ASP A 1051 12.21 10.51 2.26
CA ASP A 1051 13.29 11.50 2.42
C ASP A 1051 13.58 11.92 3.88
N LEU A 1052 13.11 11.17 4.88
CA LEU A 1052 13.22 11.54 6.31
C LEU A 1052 14.20 10.67 7.14
N PHE A 1053 15.06 9.88 6.49
CA PHE A 1053 16.10 9.08 7.18
C PHE A 1053 17.52 9.34 6.64
N ASP A 1054 17.74 10.44 5.93
CA ASP A 1054 19.07 10.85 5.44
C ASP A 1054 19.60 12.03 6.26
N GLU A 1055 19.96 11.81 7.53
CA GLU A 1055 20.93 12.66 8.26
C GLU A 1055 21.75 11.76 9.19
N ASP A 1056 22.78 11.12 8.64
CA ASP A 1056 23.96 10.71 9.40
C ASP A 1056 24.72 11.99 9.76
N HIS A 1057 24.32 12.64 10.85
CA HIS A 1057 25.22 13.57 11.53
C HIS A 1057 26.17 12.73 12.39
N ASP A 1058 27.42 12.61 11.94
CA ASP A 1058 28.54 12.21 12.77
C ASP A 1058 28.62 13.19 13.94
N ILE A 1059 28.13 12.76 15.11
CA ILE A 1059 28.38 13.45 16.37
C ILE A 1059 29.83 13.11 16.74
N ASP A 1060 30.71 14.08 16.61
CA ASP A 1060 32.06 14.02 17.16
C ASP A 1060 31.96 13.81 18.69
N GLU A 1061 32.30 12.60 19.15
CA GLU A 1061 32.49 12.28 20.56
C GLU A 1061 33.79 12.92 21.06
N GLU A 1062 33.77 14.22 21.36
CA GLU A 1062 34.74 14.87 22.24
C GLU A 1062 34.10 15.17 23.60
N ALA A 1063 33.96 14.14 24.45
CA ALA A 1063 34.05 14.23 25.90
C ALA A 1063 33.79 12.86 26.56
N GLU A 1064 34.85 12.12 26.90
CA GLU A 1064 35.01 11.48 28.22
C GLU A 1064 36.35 10.76 28.32
N THR A 1065 36.97 10.93 29.48
CA THR A 1065 38.36 10.65 29.81
C THR A 1065 38.65 9.16 30.04
N ASN A 1066 39.80 8.68 29.50
CA ASN A 1066 40.56 7.50 29.92
C ASN A 1066 39.81 6.19 30.27
N LYS A 1067 39.04 5.60 29.33
CA LYS A 1067 38.75 4.15 29.31
C LYS A 1067 39.40 3.49 28.09
N LYS A 1068 40.23 2.45 28.31
CA LYS A 1068 40.91 1.64 27.26
C LYS A 1068 39.92 1.29 26.13
N LYS A 1069 40.19 1.74 24.90
CA LYS A 1069 39.36 1.42 23.71
C LYS A 1069 39.28 -0.10 23.50
N LYS A 1070 38.09 -0.66 23.70
CA LYS A 1070 37.76 -2.08 23.44
C LYS A 1070 38.00 -2.41 21.95
N LYS A 1071 38.88 -3.37 21.63
CA LYS A 1071 39.19 -3.80 20.26
C LYS A 1071 38.16 -4.81 19.75
N TYR A 1072 37.32 -4.40 18.80
CA TYR A 1072 36.36 -5.27 18.12
C TYR A 1072 36.94 -5.82 16.82
N ILE A 1073 36.59 -7.07 16.48
CA ILE A 1073 36.92 -7.76 15.23
C ILE A 1073 35.59 -8.16 14.58
N HIS A 1074 35.51 -8.23 13.24
CA HIS A 1074 34.39 -8.95 12.63
C HIS A 1074 34.85 -10.21 11.92
N ILE A 1075 33.97 -11.19 11.92
CA ILE A 1075 34.23 -12.55 11.44
C ILE A 1075 33.03 -12.96 10.59
N TRP A 1076 33.30 -13.63 9.47
CA TRP A 1076 32.28 -14.26 8.64
C TRP A 1076 31.95 -15.64 9.20
N VAL A 1077 30.66 -15.91 9.34
CA VAL A 1077 30.15 -17.14 9.93
C VAL A 1077 29.02 -17.65 9.07
N ASP A 1078 28.82 -18.96 9.03
CA ASP A 1078 27.68 -19.55 8.36
C ASP A 1078 26.37 -19.04 8.94
N LEU A 1079 25.44 -18.73 8.03
CA LEU A 1079 24.09 -18.37 8.39
C LEU A 1079 23.39 -19.58 9.01
N THR A 1080 23.07 -19.50 10.30
CA THR A 1080 22.19 -20.46 10.97
C THR A 1080 20.90 -19.77 11.42
N PHE A 1081 19.85 -20.55 11.61
CA PHE A 1081 18.55 -20.08 12.08
C PHE A 1081 18.25 -20.58 13.49
N PRO A 1082 17.72 -19.72 14.38
CA PRO A 1082 17.40 -20.10 15.74
C PRO A 1082 16.36 -21.23 15.78
N LYS A 1083 16.34 -21.98 16.88
CA LYS A 1083 15.30 -22.97 17.14
C LYS A 1083 13.93 -22.30 17.21
N LEU A 1084 12.90 -23.02 16.80
CA LEU A 1084 11.52 -22.54 16.90
C LEU A 1084 11.12 -22.42 18.37
N PRO A 1085 10.30 -21.43 18.74
CA PRO A 1085 9.61 -21.40 20.03
C PRO A 1085 8.75 -22.65 20.22
N GLU A 1086 8.62 -23.11 21.47
CA GLU A 1086 7.71 -24.21 21.79
C GLU A 1086 6.26 -23.78 21.62
N LYS A 1087 5.46 -24.64 20.98
CA LYS A 1087 4.02 -24.41 20.81
C LYS A 1087 3.31 -24.66 22.14
N GLY A 1088 2.43 -23.77 22.54
CA GLY A 1088 1.61 -23.89 23.75
C GLY A 1088 0.53 -24.99 23.67
N GLU A 1089 -0.33 -25.01 24.67
CA GLU A 1089 -1.29 -26.11 24.91
C GLU A 1089 -2.61 -26.02 24.11
N PHE A 1090 -2.84 -24.92 23.37
CA PHE A 1090 -4.09 -24.72 22.65
C PHE A 1090 -4.31 -25.77 21.54
N LYS A 1091 -5.45 -26.47 21.60
CA LYS A 1091 -5.85 -27.49 20.63
C LYS A 1091 -6.76 -26.90 19.55
N LEU A 1092 -6.30 -26.95 18.30
CA LEU A 1092 -7.01 -26.44 17.12
C LEU A 1092 -8.41 -27.04 16.92
N SER A 1093 -8.62 -28.31 17.31
CA SER A 1093 -9.92 -28.98 17.17
C SER A 1093 -11.06 -28.28 17.92
N SER A 1094 -10.74 -27.52 18.97
CA SER A 1094 -11.73 -26.76 19.75
C SER A 1094 -12.39 -25.64 18.94
N ILE A 1095 -11.77 -25.19 17.85
CA ILE A 1095 -12.29 -24.13 16.97
C ILE A 1095 -13.62 -24.56 16.32
N MET A 1096 -13.83 -25.86 16.08
CA MET A 1096 -15.07 -26.37 15.49
C MET A 1096 -16.31 -26.08 16.32
N GLU A 1097 -16.14 -25.96 17.63
CA GLU A 1097 -17.20 -25.66 18.59
C GLU A 1097 -17.31 -24.15 18.88
N SER A 1098 -16.36 -23.34 18.38
CA SER A 1098 -16.39 -21.89 18.58
C SER A 1098 -17.40 -21.24 17.65
N GLN A 1099 -18.52 -20.80 18.23
CA GLN A 1099 -19.62 -20.18 17.49
C GLN A 1099 -19.26 -18.78 16.96
N TYR A 1100 -18.47 -18.01 17.71
CA TYR A 1100 -18.12 -16.61 17.44
C TYR A 1100 -16.76 -16.41 16.76
N PHE A 1101 -16.16 -17.47 16.19
CA PHE A 1101 -14.85 -17.37 15.51
C PHE A 1101 -14.85 -16.34 14.38
N PHE A 1102 -15.92 -16.36 13.57
CA PHE A 1102 -16.30 -15.35 12.59
C PHE A 1102 -17.76 -15.00 12.91
N ASP A 1103 -18.04 -13.72 13.12
CA ASP A 1103 -19.27 -13.24 13.78
C ASP A 1103 -19.87 -12.02 13.08
#